data_AF-A0A815WWD1-F1
#
_entry.id   AF-A0A815WWD1-F1
#
_cell.length_a   1.000
_cell.length_b   1.000
_cell.length_c   1.000
_cell.angle_alpha   90.00
_cell.angle_beta   90.00
_cell.angle_gamma   90.00
#
_symmetry.space_group_name_H-M   'P 1'
#
loop_
_entity.id
_entity.type
_entity.pdbx_description
1 polymer ?
#
loop_
_entity_poly.entity_id
_entity_poly.type
_entity_poly.pdbx_seq_one_letter_code
_entity_poly.pdbx_strand_id
1 'polypeptide(L)'
;MQHIIYRVQDYRPISEDKFVDNNDSEYDEQSSKYKLCTPAIAEIRIRCANYIWKEWANERHWGPRVGVIAISINEVGAEKVLLISFIENGRFNYGFPKGKPNLGETIRMGGFREFQEETGINNISSALHIHENDGVIIKKYPQIGPRQQRRRRTHYYIMTTTSTRFESFRPDRKEVCDVEWRSIYTLPCRNNCKIQQKYKTVNGEEIPVNYHMVTLRDMNGRNPTIMDMLLYIDANNEDGRRVYYRCNKAKLRGPQCSASIHLLYHADSDQVTLYKTEAEHEHHNEKVRGIDANVKKCIEELYNDGIMKPKQIIRALQTRKMKMPTLIQIKNYLVQYKKKKYGLHKISLGEFEQWCDDNVEVPIDENKAFVVSYKILYDNEEYEDDEDIEEDNENKFRIFISSVRLLNIASISSHLHDDATYKLVWQGFPVLIVGTTDFNKAFHPFGLAVCSNEKSKDFEFIFNSIQVGMQKINKDLLKPTALISDAADAIKNGFTNIFGSSYNQIMCWAHMKRKVDSRVCQIDDKHIAKEIIEDIEMLQLSNSTEVFKLASTLFIKKWNMNNKQKNQSILDFMNYFHNEWLKTNDGWHEGIQVYTPSTNNALEATNRTIKDDGTFRERHVLSRFLTIASNIVNNWSIERDITSINEKIFATEPTISLELWTLSYQWAKSTTDIICIPNDCSKTYYMPARDLQSISQAT
;
A
#
# COMPACT_ATOMS: atom_id res chain seq x y z
N MET A 1 28.38 -35.22 0.73
CA MET A 1 29.57 -34.51 1.21
C MET A 1 29.12 -33.40 2.13
N GLN A 2 29.56 -33.38 3.38
CA GLN A 2 29.38 -32.26 4.32
C GLN A 2 30.77 -32.00 4.91
N HIS A 3 31.38 -30.86 4.59
CA HIS A 3 32.65 -30.44 5.18
C HIS A 3 32.38 -29.28 6.15
N ILE A 4 32.85 -29.44 7.39
CA ILE A 4 32.86 -28.44 8.46
C ILE A 4 34.33 -28.05 8.65
N ILE A 5 34.63 -26.75 8.64
CA ILE A 5 35.93 -26.20 9.07
C ILE A 5 35.63 -25.33 10.32
N TYR A 6 36.59 -24.83 11.10
CA TYR A 6 36.36 -23.68 12.01
C TYR A 6 37.59 -22.78 12.05
N ARG A 7 37.41 -21.46 12.20
CA ARG A 7 38.47 -20.54 12.66
C ARG A 7 37.88 -19.28 13.30
N VAL A 8 38.42 -18.87 14.45
CA VAL A 8 38.03 -17.69 15.25
C VAL A 8 39.21 -16.70 15.26
N GLN A 9 38.98 -15.39 15.05
CA GLN A 9 39.83 -14.33 15.61
C GLN A 9 39.25 -12.89 15.51
N ASP A 10 39.69 -12.07 16.49
CA ASP A 10 39.09 -10.84 17.04
C ASP A 10 39.38 -9.51 16.32
N TYR A 11 38.48 -8.54 16.52
CA TYR A 11 38.47 -7.15 16.05
C TYR A 11 39.13 -6.15 17.03
N ARG A 12 39.67 -5.02 16.51
CA ARG A 12 39.72 -3.71 17.20
C ARG A 12 39.53 -2.52 16.22
N PRO A 13 38.95 -1.37 16.66
CA PRO A 13 38.51 -0.26 15.80
C PRO A 13 39.42 0.99 15.89
N ILE A 14 39.28 1.92 14.93
CA ILE A 14 39.88 3.26 14.91
C ILE A 14 38.79 4.32 14.70
N SER A 15 39.02 5.46 15.35
CA SER A 15 38.14 6.57 15.75
C SER A 15 37.69 7.56 14.67
N GLU A 16 36.64 8.29 15.07
CA GLU A 16 35.89 9.40 14.47
C GLU A 16 36.69 10.68 14.15
N ASP A 17 36.14 11.52 13.25
CA ASP A 17 36.20 12.98 13.39
C ASP A 17 35.00 13.70 12.72
N LYS A 18 34.63 14.85 13.32
CA LYS A 18 33.41 15.68 13.16
C LYS A 18 33.65 16.93 12.29
N PHE A 19 32.60 17.48 11.65
CA PHE A 19 32.39 18.92 11.32
C PHE A 19 30.87 19.13 11.03
N VAL A 20 30.05 19.82 11.84
CA VAL A 20 29.78 21.26 12.08
C VAL A 20 28.98 21.99 10.98
N ASP A 21 27.83 22.51 11.43
CA ASP A 21 26.74 23.30 10.80
C ASP A 21 27.13 24.62 10.12
N ASN A 22 26.20 25.14 9.29
CA ASN A 22 25.71 26.54 9.36
C ASN A 22 24.46 26.80 8.45
N ASN A 23 23.31 27.03 9.10
CA ASN A 23 22.41 28.21 9.06
C ASN A 23 22.11 29.05 7.77
N ASP A 24 20.79 29.32 7.63
CA ASP A 24 20.10 30.64 7.55
C ASP A 24 19.29 31.09 6.29
N SER A 25 18.23 31.87 6.61
CA SER A 25 17.30 32.73 5.84
C SER A 25 16.03 32.07 5.25
N GLU A 26 14.77 32.42 5.57
CA GLU A 26 14.02 33.66 5.94
C GLU A 26 13.70 34.61 4.77
N TYR A 27 12.51 34.44 4.17
CA TYR A 27 11.70 35.32 3.28
C TYR A 27 10.29 34.65 3.17
N ASP A 28 9.10 35.26 3.09
CA ASP A 28 8.64 36.64 2.91
C ASP A 28 7.16 36.73 3.39
N GLU A 29 6.82 37.77 4.14
CA GLU A 29 5.56 38.00 4.86
C GLU A 29 4.65 38.98 4.07
N GLN A 30 4.03 38.56 2.95
CA GLN A 30 3.09 39.46 2.24
C GLN A 30 1.95 38.80 1.41
N SER A 31 1.76 37.48 1.50
CA SER A 31 0.70 36.73 0.78
C SER A 31 -0.63 36.57 1.57
N SER A 32 -0.72 37.05 2.81
CA SER A 32 -1.69 36.53 3.79
C SER A 32 -3.12 37.09 3.75
N LYS A 33 -3.47 38.03 2.86
CA LYS A 33 -4.72 38.79 3.03
C LYS A 33 -6.02 38.18 2.45
N TYR A 34 -5.97 37.13 1.62
CA TYR A 34 -7.20 36.49 1.09
C TYR A 34 -7.08 34.97 0.87
N LYS A 35 -6.66 34.21 1.90
CA LYS A 35 -6.83 32.74 1.89
C LYS A 35 -8.29 32.40 2.19
N LEU A 36 -9.00 31.85 1.21
CA LEU A 36 -10.33 31.25 1.40
C LEU A 36 -10.28 30.18 2.51
N CYS A 37 -11.17 30.26 3.51
CA CYS A 37 -11.31 29.18 4.48
C CYS A 37 -11.80 27.90 3.78
N THR A 38 -11.15 26.78 4.10
CA THR A 38 -11.41 25.40 3.64
C THR A 38 -12.90 24.98 3.58
N PRO A 39 -13.79 25.43 4.49
CA PRO A 39 -15.22 25.11 4.44
C PRO A 39 -15.97 25.72 3.23
N ALA A 40 -15.62 26.94 2.80
CA ALA A 40 -16.28 27.60 1.66
C ALA A 40 -15.96 26.87 0.35
N ILE A 41 -14.70 26.46 0.16
CA ILE A 41 -14.26 25.63 -0.97
C ILE A 41 -14.94 24.26 -0.96
N ALA A 42 -15.15 23.66 0.22
CA ALA A 42 -15.86 22.39 0.35
C ALA A 42 -17.36 22.50 -0.02
N GLU A 43 -18.03 23.57 0.39
CA GLU A 43 -19.44 23.81 0.03
C GLU A 43 -19.62 24.05 -1.47
N ILE A 44 -18.73 24.84 -2.08
CA ILE A 44 -18.66 25.06 -3.53
C ILE A 44 -18.51 23.72 -4.27
N ARG A 45 -17.54 22.90 -3.85
CA ARG A 45 -17.27 21.58 -4.46
C ARG A 45 -18.50 20.67 -4.39
N ILE A 46 -19.22 20.64 -3.27
CA ILE A 46 -20.43 19.79 -3.11
C ILE A 46 -21.59 20.26 -3.99
N ARG A 47 -21.87 21.57 -4.04
CA ARG A 47 -23.01 22.11 -4.79
C ARG A 47 -22.76 22.12 -6.29
N CYS A 48 -21.58 22.55 -6.74
CA CYS A 48 -21.20 22.50 -8.15
C CYS A 48 -21.11 21.05 -8.65
N ALA A 49 -20.52 20.12 -7.90
CA ALA A 49 -20.46 18.71 -8.32
C ALA A 49 -21.86 18.09 -8.53
N ASN A 50 -22.85 18.44 -7.69
CA ASN A 50 -24.22 17.96 -7.85
C ASN A 50 -24.94 18.57 -9.06
N TYR A 51 -24.67 19.82 -9.39
CA TYR A 51 -25.20 20.46 -10.59
C TYR A 51 -24.58 19.89 -11.88
N ILE A 52 -23.26 19.72 -11.89
CA ILE A 52 -22.54 19.09 -13.01
C ILE A 52 -23.05 17.66 -13.23
N TRP A 53 -23.40 16.93 -12.16
CA TRP A 53 -24.00 15.60 -12.26
C TRP A 53 -25.40 15.59 -12.90
N LYS A 54 -26.13 16.70 -12.86
CA LYS A 54 -27.48 16.83 -13.44
C LYS A 54 -27.43 17.22 -14.92
N GLU A 55 -26.54 18.14 -15.30
CA GLU A 55 -26.17 18.40 -16.71
C GLU A 55 -25.71 17.12 -17.42
N TRP A 56 -24.91 16.31 -16.72
CA TRP A 56 -24.32 15.04 -17.18
C TRP A 56 -25.33 13.99 -17.66
N ALA A 57 -26.61 14.08 -17.28
CA ALA A 57 -27.65 13.14 -17.69
C ALA A 57 -28.17 13.39 -19.12
N ASN A 58 -27.95 14.58 -19.70
CA ASN A 58 -28.62 15.00 -20.94
C ASN A 58 -27.71 15.03 -22.18
N GLU A 59 -26.38 15.01 -22.05
CA GLU A 59 -25.45 15.21 -23.19
C GLU A 59 -25.15 13.95 -24.04
N ARG A 60 -25.16 14.08 -25.38
CA ARG A 60 -24.92 12.97 -26.34
C ARG A 60 -23.56 12.95 -27.07
N HIS A 61 -22.70 13.95 -26.95
CA HIS A 61 -21.48 14.05 -27.80
C HIS A 61 -20.20 13.38 -27.23
N TRP A 62 -19.27 13.00 -28.12
CA TRP A 62 -18.06 12.20 -27.82
C TRP A 62 -16.75 13.03 -27.91
N GLY A 63 -15.89 12.94 -26.87
CA GLY A 63 -14.55 13.57 -26.76
C GLY A 63 -14.22 14.07 -25.33
N PRO A 64 -12.94 14.33 -24.98
CA PRO A 64 -12.60 15.06 -23.75
C PRO A 64 -13.08 16.51 -23.85
N ARG A 65 -13.52 17.08 -22.73
CA ARG A 65 -13.96 18.48 -22.65
C ARG A 65 -13.21 19.24 -21.55
N VAL A 66 -13.06 20.53 -21.73
CA VAL A 66 -12.39 21.45 -20.81
C VAL A 66 -13.25 22.69 -20.63
N GLY A 67 -13.28 23.27 -19.44
CA GLY A 67 -14.10 24.44 -19.15
C GLY A 67 -13.72 25.13 -17.85
N VAL A 68 -14.45 26.18 -17.51
CA VAL A 68 -14.16 27.02 -16.34
C VAL A 68 -15.45 27.27 -15.55
N ILE A 69 -15.34 27.22 -14.22
CA ILE A 69 -16.40 27.56 -13.26
C ILE A 69 -15.99 28.88 -12.60
N ALA A 70 -16.62 29.98 -13.00
CA ALA A 70 -16.39 31.29 -12.39
C ALA A 70 -17.37 31.54 -11.23
N ILE A 71 -16.86 31.96 -10.08
CA ILE A 71 -17.59 32.11 -8.83
C ILE A 71 -17.36 33.51 -8.26
N SER A 72 -18.44 34.19 -7.88
CA SER A 72 -18.37 35.44 -7.13
C SER A 72 -18.33 35.17 -5.63
N ILE A 73 -17.40 35.81 -4.92
CA ILE A 73 -17.17 35.65 -3.48
C ILE A 73 -17.35 36.99 -2.77
N ASN A 74 -18.00 36.97 -1.61
CA ASN A 74 -18.13 38.11 -0.69
C ASN A 74 -17.50 37.78 0.68
N GLU A 75 -17.59 38.70 1.66
CA GLU A 75 -17.02 38.54 3.00
C GLU A 75 -17.52 37.30 3.78
N VAL A 76 -18.64 36.70 3.35
CA VAL A 76 -19.30 35.55 4.01
C VAL A 76 -19.10 34.24 3.24
N GLY A 77 -18.65 34.29 1.97
CA GLY A 77 -18.37 33.10 1.15
C GLY A 77 -18.82 33.23 -0.31
N ALA A 78 -18.96 32.10 -1.02
CA ALA A 78 -19.40 32.09 -2.42
C ALA A 78 -20.88 32.41 -2.56
N GLU A 79 -21.20 33.44 -3.35
CA GLU A 79 -22.55 33.98 -3.47
C GLU A 79 -23.21 33.53 -4.78
N LYS A 80 -22.49 33.68 -5.90
CA LYS A 80 -23.01 33.43 -7.26
C LYS A 80 -22.03 32.65 -8.11
N VAL A 81 -22.55 31.95 -9.11
CA VAL A 81 -21.80 31.22 -10.12
C VAL A 81 -22.25 31.64 -11.51
N LEU A 82 -21.31 31.76 -12.45
CA LEU A 82 -21.61 32.13 -13.82
C LEU A 82 -22.05 30.89 -14.60
N LEU A 83 -23.21 30.99 -15.27
CA LEU A 83 -23.76 29.94 -16.11
C LEU A 83 -24.09 30.49 -17.49
N ILE A 84 -23.93 29.64 -18.51
CA ILE A 84 -24.45 29.87 -19.85
C ILE A 84 -25.78 29.14 -19.99
N SER A 85 -26.69 29.71 -20.77
CA SER A 85 -27.92 29.05 -21.16
C SER A 85 -27.90 28.70 -22.64
N PHE A 86 -28.50 27.57 -22.99
CA PHE A 86 -28.54 27.07 -24.37
C PHE A 86 -29.79 26.22 -24.60
N ILE A 87 -30.22 26.13 -25.86
CA ILE A 87 -31.37 25.33 -26.25
C ILE A 87 -30.89 23.97 -26.75
N GLU A 88 -31.27 22.90 -26.05
CA GLU A 88 -31.00 21.52 -26.48
C GLU A 88 -32.32 20.75 -26.56
N ASN A 89 -32.62 20.17 -27.72
CA ASN A 89 -33.88 19.47 -28.02
C ASN A 89 -35.15 20.29 -27.71
N GLY A 90 -35.12 21.60 -28.01
CA GLY A 90 -36.25 22.51 -27.78
C GLY A 90 -36.52 22.84 -26.32
N ARG A 91 -35.58 22.54 -25.40
CA ARG A 91 -35.65 22.93 -23.98
C ARG A 91 -34.50 23.84 -23.61
N PHE A 92 -34.79 24.82 -22.76
CA PHE A 92 -33.82 25.73 -22.20
C PHE A 92 -33.03 25.02 -21.08
N ASN A 93 -31.72 24.93 -21.23
CA ASN A 93 -30.81 24.33 -20.26
C ASN A 93 -29.76 25.35 -19.83
N TYR A 94 -29.13 25.09 -18.68
CA TYR A 94 -28.08 25.93 -18.12
C TYR A 94 -26.86 25.07 -17.78
N GLY A 95 -25.68 25.51 -18.20
CA GLY A 95 -24.44 24.80 -17.98
C GLY A 95 -23.25 25.69 -17.68
N PHE A 96 -22.16 25.04 -17.31
CA PHE A 96 -20.88 25.72 -17.18
C PHE A 96 -20.23 25.86 -18.55
N PRO A 97 -19.58 27.00 -18.83
CA PRO A 97 -18.86 27.19 -20.08
C PRO A 97 -17.80 26.10 -20.28
N LYS A 98 -17.84 25.41 -21.42
CA LYS A 98 -16.96 24.27 -21.74
C LYS A 98 -16.93 23.97 -23.23
N GLY A 99 -15.82 23.41 -23.69
CA GLY A 99 -15.78 22.80 -25.01
C GLY A 99 -14.65 21.82 -25.21
N LYS A 100 -14.27 21.59 -26.47
CA LYS A 100 -13.24 20.62 -26.83
C LYS A 100 -11.90 21.34 -26.93
N PRO A 101 -10.81 20.80 -26.32
CA PRO A 101 -9.49 21.35 -26.55
C PRO A 101 -9.09 21.12 -28.02
N ASN A 102 -8.38 22.10 -28.61
CA ASN A 102 -7.82 21.99 -29.95
C ASN A 102 -6.58 21.08 -29.95
N LEU A 103 -6.21 20.55 -31.13
CA LEU A 103 -5.02 19.70 -31.26
C LEU A 103 -3.75 20.54 -31.02
N GLY A 104 -2.92 20.14 -30.06
CA GLY A 104 -1.72 20.87 -29.65
C GLY A 104 -1.95 21.98 -28.60
N GLU A 105 -3.21 22.22 -28.20
CA GLU A 105 -3.57 23.19 -27.15
C GLU A 105 -3.49 22.52 -25.77
N THR A 106 -2.92 23.22 -24.77
CA THR A 106 -2.96 22.73 -23.39
C THR A 106 -4.40 22.74 -22.87
N ILE A 107 -4.73 21.81 -21.97
CA ILE A 107 -6.07 21.69 -21.36
C ILE A 107 -6.52 23.02 -20.71
N ARG A 108 -5.57 23.77 -20.12
CA ARG A 108 -5.77 25.08 -19.51
C ARG A 108 -6.14 26.14 -20.55
N MET A 109 -5.34 26.27 -21.61
CA MET A 109 -5.62 27.23 -22.69
C MET A 109 -6.95 26.92 -23.37
N GLY A 110 -7.24 25.64 -23.63
CA GLY A 110 -8.52 25.22 -24.17
C GLY A 110 -9.69 25.56 -23.24
N GLY A 111 -9.54 25.35 -21.93
CA GLY A 111 -10.58 25.71 -20.94
C GLY A 111 -10.88 27.20 -20.93
N PHE A 112 -9.83 28.04 -20.96
CA PHE A 112 -10.00 29.49 -20.98
C PHE A 112 -10.56 29.99 -22.30
N ARG A 113 -10.02 29.54 -23.44
CA ARG A 113 -10.54 29.91 -24.76
C ARG A 113 -12.03 29.59 -24.87
N GLU A 114 -12.44 28.39 -24.49
CA GLU A 114 -13.86 28.00 -24.50
C GLU A 114 -14.71 28.85 -23.56
N PHE A 115 -14.20 29.20 -22.38
CA PHE A 115 -14.88 30.12 -21.48
C PHE A 115 -15.01 31.53 -22.09
N GLN A 116 -13.98 32.04 -22.77
CA GLN A 116 -14.02 33.35 -23.44
C GLN A 116 -15.02 33.35 -24.59
N GLU A 117 -14.99 32.33 -25.46
CA GLU A 117 -15.90 32.21 -26.59
C GLU A 117 -17.37 32.09 -26.16
N GLU A 118 -17.66 31.36 -25.07
CA GLU A 118 -19.03 31.15 -24.58
C GLU A 118 -19.55 32.26 -23.67
N THR A 119 -18.69 33.14 -23.13
CA THR A 119 -19.12 34.22 -22.21
C THR A 119 -18.83 35.64 -22.71
N GLY A 120 -17.89 35.81 -23.64
CA GLY A 120 -17.40 37.10 -24.14
C GLY A 120 -16.43 37.84 -23.21
N ILE A 121 -15.85 37.18 -22.22
CA ILE A 121 -14.96 37.81 -21.21
C ILE A 121 -13.49 37.72 -21.64
N ASN A 122 -12.98 38.76 -22.31
CA ASN A 122 -11.66 38.70 -22.98
C ASN A 122 -10.44 38.98 -22.09
N ASN A 123 -10.60 39.46 -20.84
CA ASN A 123 -9.51 39.81 -19.91
C ASN A 123 -9.63 39.06 -18.57
N ILE A 124 -9.36 37.77 -18.59
CA ILE A 124 -9.51 36.88 -17.43
C ILE A 124 -8.44 37.14 -16.35
N SER A 125 -7.23 37.57 -16.74
CA SER A 125 -6.07 37.72 -15.83
C SER A 125 -6.11 38.95 -14.92
N SER A 126 -6.88 39.99 -15.27
CA SER A 126 -6.93 41.24 -14.48
C SER A 126 -8.17 41.41 -13.60
N ALA A 127 -9.20 40.56 -13.77
CA ALA A 127 -10.49 40.70 -13.07
C ALA A 127 -10.88 39.49 -12.18
N LEU A 128 -10.16 38.37 -12.28
CA LEU A 128 -10.45 37.12 -11.56
C LEU A 128 -9.16 36.54 -10.98
N HIS A 129 -9.18 36.18 -9.70
CA HIS A 129 -8.08 35.45 -9.08
C HIS A 129 -8.19 33.97 -9.44
N ILE A 130 -7.11 33.40 -9.98
CA ILE A 130 -7.03 31.99 -10.36
C ILE A 130 -6.43 31.23 -9.18
N HIS A 131 -7.14 30.22 -8.68
CA HIS A 131 -6.58 29.25 -7.76
C HIS A 131 -5.98 28.10 -8.57
N GLU A 132 -4.65 28.09 -8.71
CA GLU A 132 -3.94 27.22 -9.67
C GLU A 132 -4.01 25.72 -9.31
N ASN A 133 -4.36 25.38 -8.06
CA ASN A 133 -4.43 24.00 -7.55
C ASN A 133 -5.84 23.35 -7.58
N ASP A 134 -6.85 24.01 -8.14
CA ASP A 134 -8.27 23.62 -7.95
C ASP A 134 -8.98 23.07 -9.21
N GLY A 135 -8.27 22.32 -10.06
CA GLY A 135 -8.87 21.59 -11.19
C GLY A 135 -9.78 20.44 -10.73
N VAL A 136 -11.08 20.50 -11.02
CA VAL A 136 -12.02 19.39 -10.75
C VAL A 136 -12.08 18.46 -11.96
N ILE A 137 -11.47 17.27 -11.85
CA ILE A 137 -11.54 16.21 -12.86
C ILE A 137 -12.77 15.33 -12.64
N ILE A 138 -13.70 15.30 -13.59
CA ILE A 138 -14.88 14.44 -13.52
C ILE A 138 -14.70 13.24 -14.46
N LYS A 139 -14.62 12.03 -13.89
CA LYS A 139 -14.49 10.76 -14.63
C LYS A 139 -15.82 10.01 -14.65
N LYS A 140 -16.31 9.62 -15.84
CA LYS A 140 -17.50 8.73 -15.98
C LYS A 140 -17.13 7.26 -15.81
N TYR A 141 -17.94 6.53 -15.03
CA TYR A 141 -18.09 5.06 -15.13
C TYR A 141 -19.54 4.73 -15.48
N PRO A 142 -19.85 4.09 -16.61
CA PRO A 142 -21.18 3.57 -16.85
C PRO A 142 -21.40 2.30 -16.01
N GLN A 143 -22.51 2.22 -15.27
CA GLN A 143 -22.96 0.96 -14.68
C GLN A 143 -23.67 0.09 -15.72
N ILE A 144 -22.95 -0.47 -16.70
CA ILE A 144 -23.46 -1.60 -17.50
C ILE A 144 -22.28 -2.48 -17.94
N GLY A 145 -22.22 -3.73 -17.45
CA GLY A 145 -21.62 -4.92 -18.07
C GLY A 145 -20.11 -4.97 -18.42
N PRO A 146 -19.49 -6.17 -18.49
CA PRO A 146 -18.05 -6.35 -18.63
C PRO A 146 -17.57 -6.40 -20.10
N ARG A 147 -17.90 -5.41 -20.94
CA ARG A 147 -17.28 -5.27 -22.27
C ARG A 147 -16.94 -3.80 -22.59
N GLN A 148 -15.64 -3.55 -22.75
CA GLN A 148 -14.94 -2.32 -23.18
C GLN A 148 -15.57 -0.97 -22.75
N GLN A 149 -15.14 -0.49 -21.57
CA GLN A 149 -15.47 0.84 -21.06
C GLN A 149 -14.56 1.91 -21.69
N ARG A 150 -15.10 2.82 -22.50
CA ARG A 150 -14.39 4.06 -22.91
C ARG A 150 -14.77 5.23 -22.00
N ARG A 151 -13.76 5.89 -21.42
CA ARG A 151 -13.89 6.94 -20.39
C ARG A 151 -14.16 8.30 -21.02
N ARG A 152 -15.18 9.03 -20.56
CA ARG A 152 -15.32 10.49 -20.81
C ARG A 152 -14.70 11.24 -19.63
N ARG A 153 -13.84 12.23 -19.91
CA ARG A 153 -13.22 13.12 -18.92
C ARG A 153 -13.58 14.56 -19.29
N THR A 154 -14.18 15.28 -18.35
CA THR A 154 -14.33 16.73 -18.43
C THR A 154 -13.50 17.34 -17.31
N HIS A 155 -12.65 18.30 -17.65
CA HIS A 155 -11.81 19.03 -16.71
C HIS A 155 -12.36 20.44 -16.54
N TYR A 156 -12.63 20.85 -15.30
CA TYR A 156 -13.05 22.22 -15.00
C TYR A 156 -12.03 22.91 -14.11
N TYR A 157 -11.66 24.13 -14.46
CA TYR A 157 -10.91 25.03 -13.58
C TYR A 157 -11.85 25.89 -12.77
N ILE A 158 -11.53 26.17 -11.51
CA ILE A 158 -12.32 27.07 -10.66
C ILE A 158 -11.65 28.44 -10.65
N MET A 159 -12.45 29.47 -10.87
CA MET A 159 -12.04 30.86 -10.82
C MET A 159 -12.90 31.65 -9.85
N THR A 160 -12.28 32.60 -9.15
CA THR A 160 -12.97 33.41 -8.14
C THR A 160 -12.85 34.89 -8.47
N THR A 161 -13.92 35.65 -8.22
CA THR A 161 -13.94 37.10 -8.36
C THR A 161 -14.74 37.75 -7.25
N THR A 162 -14.40 38.98 -6.89
CA THR A 162 -15.15 39.81 -5.94
C THR A 162 -16.15 40.73 -6.64
N SER A 163 -16.17 40.76 -7.98
CA SER A 163 -17.08 41.59 -8.78
C SER A 163 -17.96 40.74 -9.70
N THR A 164 -19.26 41.04 -9.69
CA THR A 164 -20.22 40.52 -10.69
C THR A 164 -20.51 41.52 -11.80
N ARG A 165 -19.92 42.72 -11.74
CA ARG A 165 -20.13 43.80 -12.71
C ARG A 165 -19.17 43.62 -13.89
N PHE A 166 -19.61 42.84 -14.87
CA PHE A 166 -19.00 42.80 -16.21
C PHE A 166 -19.87 43.68 -17.13
N GLU A 167 -19.25 44.57 -17.91
CA GLU A 167 -19.95 45.65 -18.62
C GLU A 167 -20.85 45.18 -19.77
N SER A 168 -20.68 43.95 -20.27
CA SER A 168 -21.70 43.21 -21.03
C SER A 168 -21.18 41.81 -21.37
N PHE A 169 -22.01 40.76 -21.27
CA PHE A 169 -21.68 39.44 -21.83
C PHE A 169 -21.97 39.46 -23.33
N ARG A 170 -20.99 39.07 -24.16
CA ARG A 170 -21.12 39.01 -25.62
C ARG A 170 -20.59 37.66 -26.10
N PRO A 171 -21.38 36.57 -25.97
CA PRO A 171 -20.94 35.26 -26.39
C PRO A 171 -20.73 35.23 -27.91
N ASP A 172 -19.59 34.70 -28.36
CA ASP A 172 -19.28 34.54 -29.79
C ASP A 172 -19.95 33.28 -30.37
N ARG A 173 -20.43 32.39 -29.50
CA ARG A 173 -21.08 31.13 -29.86
C ARG A 173 -22.58 31.27 -30.05
N LYS A 174 -23.07 30.90 -31.25
CA LYS A 174 -24.48 31.01 -31.63
C LYS A 174 -25.40 30.07 -30.83
N GLU A 175 -24.85 29.01 -30.25
CA GLU A 175 -25.59 28.08 -29.38
C GLU A 175 -25.87 28.63 -27.97
N VAL A 176 -25.17 29.69 -27.54
CA VAL A 176 -25.39 30.33 -26.24
C VAL A 176 -26.50 31.37 -26.37
N CYS A 177 -27.56 31.19 -25.60
CA CYS A 177 -28.73 32.07 -25.60
C CYS A 177 -28.54 33.28 -24.66
N ASP A 178 -27.94 33.06 -23.49
CA ASP A 178 -27.70 34.10 -22.47
C ASP A 178 -26.63 33.64 -21.48
N VAL A 179 -26.00 34.59 -20.78
CA VAL A 179 -24.95 34.38 -19.79
C VAL A 179 -25.32 35.16 -18.53
N GLU A 180 -25.44 34.47 -17.39
CA GLU A 180 -25.89 35.13 -16.16
C GLU A 180 -25.24 34.59 -14.87
N TRP A 181 -25.10 35.47 -13.88
CA TRP A 181 -24.69 35.12 -12.52
C TRP A 181 -25.89 34.60 -11.72
N ARG A 182 -25.88 33.33 -11.34
CA ARG A 182 -26.92 32.73 -10.49
C ARG A 182 -26.43 32.48 -9.09
N SER A 183 -27.32 32.65 -8.11
CA SER A 183 -27.00 32.30 -6.72
C SER A 183 -26.67 30.81 -6.60
N ILE A 184 -25.55 30.47 -5.95
CA ILE A 184 -25.11 29.08 -5.78
C ILE A 184 -26.13 28.23 -4.99
N TYR A 185 -26.98 28.88 -4.18
CA TYR A 185 -28.04 28.23 -3.41
C TYR A 185 -29.23 27.78 -4.27
N THR A 186 -29.33 28.28 -5.50
CA THR A 186 -30.37 27.84 -6.47
C THR A 186 -29.98 26.54 -7.18
N LEU A 187 -28.73 26.06 -7.02
CA LEU A 187 -28.29 24.81 -7.62
C LEU A 187 -28.85 23.58 -6.86
N PRO A 188 -29.36 22.56 -7.56
CA PRO A 188 -29.90 21.34 -6.96
C PRO A 188 -28.89 20.55 -6.12
N CYS A 189 -29.24 20.24 -4.87
CA CYS A 189 -28.46 19.42 -3.93
C CYS A 189 -29.05 18.00 -3.78
N ARG A 190 -28.19 16.98 -3.66
CA ARG A 190 -28.61 15.57 -3.61
C ARG A 190 -28.62 15.03 -2.18
N ASN A 191 -29.73 15.27 -1.47
CA ASN A 191 -30.38 14.42 -0.47
C ASN A 191 -31.58 15.21 0.09
N ASN A 192 -32.80 14.83 -0.31
CA ASN A 192 -34.07 15.27 0.30
C ASN A 192 -34.40 16.78 0.39
N CYS A 193 -33.93 17.63 -0.52
CA CYS A 193 -34.62 18.92 -0.75
C CYS A 193 -35.79 18.70 -1.73
N LYS A 194 -36.93 18.19 -1.23
CA LYS A 194 -38.19 18.18 -1.98
C LYS A 194 -39.12 19.25 -1.42
N ILE A 195 -38.99 20.47 -1.95
CA ILE A 195 -40.14 21.37 -2.06
C ILE A 195 -40.92 20.87 -3.28
N GLN A 196 -41.94 20.05 -3.03
CA GLN A 196 -43.05 19.88 -3.97
C GLN A 196 -44.32 20.01 -3.16
N GLN A 197 -44.94 21.19 -3.26
CA GLN A 197 -46.31 21.43 -2.85
C GLN A 197 -47.20 20.40 -3.55
N LYS A 198 -47.90 19.59 -2.74
CA LYS A 198 -49.13 18.94 -3.18
C LYS A 198 -50.16 19.18 -2.08
N TYR A 199 -51.13 20.03 -2.40
CA TYR A 199 -52.34 20.16 -1.62
C TYR A 199 -53.02 18.78 -1.55
N LYS A 200 -53.47 18.42 -0.35
CA LYS A 200 -54.39 17.31 -0.18
C LYS A 200 -55.59 17.82 0.61
N THR A 201 -56.65 18.12 -0.12
CA THR A 201 -58.00 18.22 0.42
C THR A 201 -58.43 16.82 0.84
N VAL A 202 -58.85 16.66 2.10
CA VAL A 202 -59.57 15.46 2.55
C VAL A 202 -60.78 15.94 3.34
N ASN A 203 -61.97 15.77 2.73
CA ASN A 203 -63.31 15.91 3.32
C ASN A 203 -63.73 17.28 3.90
N GLY A 204 -63.21 18.39 3.38
CA GLY A 204 -63.93 19.67 3.41
C GLY A 204 -64.25 20.32 4.77
N GLU A 205 -63.67 19.87 5.88
CA GLU A 205 -63.89 20.48 7.21
C GLU A 205 -62.57 20.76 7.93
N GLU A 206 -62.43 21.98 8.45
CA GLU A 206 -61.40 22.37 9.42
C GLU A 206 -61.87 22.03 10.84
N ILE A 207 -61.09 21.27 11.60
CA ILE A 207 -61.26 21.10 13.04
C ILE A 207 -60.00 21.63 13.74
N PRO A 208 -60.10 22.53 14.72
CA PRO A 208 -58.95 23.07 15.43
C PRO A 208 -58.41 22.04 16.43
N VAL A 209 -57.10 21.76 16.37
CA VAL A 209 -56.37 21.03 17.43
C VAL A 209 -55.69 22.06 18.32
N ASN A 210 -56.06 22.09 19.61
CA ASN A 210 -55.44 22.96 20.59
C ASN A 210 -53.98 22.56 20.83
N TYR A 211 -53.06 23.52 20.76
CA TYR A 211 -51.64 23.33 21.04
C TYR A 211 -51.26 24.08 22.32
N HIS A 212 -50.51 23.41 23.22
CA HIS A 212 -49.84 24.08 24.32
C HIS A 212 -48.53 24.74 23.84
N MET A 213 -48.35 26.04 24.12
CA MET A 213 -47.12 26.78 23.86
C MET A 213 -46.10 26.57 24.99
N VAL A 214 -44.88 26.14 24.64
CA VAL A 214 -43.71 26.18 25.54
C VAL A 214 -42.59 26.93 24.83
N THR A 215 -42.17 28.07 25.38
CA THR A 215 -41.01 28.84 24.93
C THR A 215 -39.73 28.22 25.47
N LEU A 216 -38.81 27.86 24.57
CA LEU A 216 -37.52 27.24 24.90
C LEU A 216 -36.55 28.30 25.48
N ARG A 217 -36.70 28.65 26.76
CA ARG A 217 -35.62 29.28 27.54
C ARG A 217 -35.19 28.52 28.79
N ASP A 218 -35.86 27.43 29.15
CA ASP A 218 -35.46 26.57 30.27
C ASP A 218 -35.36 25.11 29.85
N MET A 219 -34.19 24.66 29.38
CA MET A 219 -33.89 23.22 29.26
C MET A 219 -32.42 22.91 29.58
N ASN A 220 -32.00 23.16 30.82
CA ASN A 220 -30.85 22.50 31.44
C ASN A 220 -31.27 21.23 32.23
N GLY A 221 -32.28 20.51 31.74
CA GLY A 221 -32.74 19.25 32.30
C GLY A 221 -33.06 18.26 31.19
N ARG A 222 -32.34 17.14 31.16
CA ARG A 222 -32.47 16.05 30.17
C ARG A 222 -33.93 15.62 30.03
N ASN A 223 -34.53 15.85 28.87
CA ASN A 223 -35.86 15.34 28.54
C ASN A 223 -35.77 14.29 27.41
N PRO A 224 -36.13 13.01 27.65
CA PRO A 224 -35.87 11.89 26.73
C PRO A 224 -36.70 11.87 25.43
N THR A 225 -37.61 12.84 25.22
CA THR A 225 -38.65 12.76 24.18
C THR A 225 -38.20 13.16 22.77
N ILE A 226 -37.14 13.98 22.61
CA ILE A 226 -36.65 14.38 21.28
C ILE A 226 -35.74 13.30 20.65
N MET A 227 -35.02 12.51 21.46
CA MET A 227 -34.11 11.46 20.98
C MET A 227 -34.83 10.30 20.25
N ASP A 228 -36.12 10.12 20.52
CA ASP A 228 -36.94 9.07 19.93
C ASP A 228 -37.61 9.48 18.61
N MET A 229 -37.23 10.61 17.99
CA MET A 229 -37.85 11.10 16.77
C MET A 229 -36.89 11.34 15.59
N LEU A 230 -37.38 11.11 14.36
CA LEU A 230 -36.68 11.34 13.08
C LEU A 230 -37.31 12.52 12.34
N LEU A 231 -36.47 13.39 11.79
CA LEU A 231 -36.86 14.46 10.87
C LEU A 231 -37.53 13.87 9.63
N TYR A 232 -38.73 14.35 9.30
CA TYR A 232 -39.48 13.81 8.17
C TYR A 232 -39.95 14.85 7.15
N ILE A 233 -40.29 16.07 7.59
CA ILE A 233 -40.79 17.14 6.69
C ILE A 233 -40.25 18.50 7.17
N ASP A 234 -39.89 19.34 6.20
CA ASP A 234 -39.44 20.72 6.39
C ASP A 234 -40.31 21.62 5.50
N ALA A 235 -41.00 22.59 6.09
CA ALA A 235 -41.95 23.48 5.41
C ALA A 235 -41.69 24.94 5.80
N ASN A 236 -41.51 25.80 4.80
CA ASN A 236 -41.35 27.24 5.01
C ASN A 236 -42.69 27.94 4.78
N ASN A 237 -43.16 28.68 5.79
CA ASN A 237 -44.36 29.52 5.73
C ASN A 237 -43.98 30.98 6.03
N GLU A 238 -44.93 31.91 5.90
CA GLU A 238 -44.73 33.34 6.21
C GLU A 238 -44.30 33.58 7.66
N ASP A 239 -44.72 32.72 8.60
CA ASP A 239 -44.35 32.78 10.02
C ASP A 239 -42.95 32.21 10.35
N GLY A 240 -42.26 31.63 9.36
CA GLY A 240 -40.95 30.99 9.54
C GLY A 240 -40.89 29.50 9.16
N ARG A 241 -39.83 28.82 9.58
CA ARG A 241 -39.51 27.44 9.17
C ARG A 241 -40.10 26.42 10.15
N ARG A 242 -40.97 25.54 9.67
CA ARG A 242 -41.53 24.42 10.43
C ARG A 242 -40.83 23.11 10.12
N VAL A 243 -40.37 22.44 11.17
CA VAL A 243 -39.61 21.20 11.10
C VAL A 243 -40.37 20.10 11.85
N TYR A 244 -40.87 19.10 11.12
CA TYR A 244 -41.69 18.03 11.67
C TYR A 244 -40.87 16.79 12.01
N TYR A 245 -41.11 16.27 13.21
CA TYR A 245 -40.49 15.07 13.76
C TYR A 245 -41.56 14.00 13.99
N ARG A 246 -41.22 12.76 13.64
CA ARG A 246 -42.05 11.57 13.90
C ARG A 246 -41.30 10.57 14.74
N CYS A 247 -42.02 9.70 15.45
CA CYS A 247 -41.42 8.60 16.19
C CYS A 247 -40.51 7.71 15.31
N ASN A 248 -39.29 7.45 15.77
CA ASN A 248 -38.27 6.65 15.08
C ASN A 248 -38.51 5.13 15.20
N LYS A 249 -39.42 4.71 16.10
CA LYS A 249 -39.80 3.31 16.33
C LYS A 249 -40.96 2.85 15.43
N ALA A 250 -41.67 3.79 14.77
CA ALA A 250 -42.71 3.48 13.80
C ALA A 250 -42.12 3.14 12.40
N LYS A 251 -42.76 2.22 11.66
CA LYS A 251 -42.32 1.85 10.31
C LYS A 251 -42.54 2.99 9.32
N LEU A 252 -41.62 3.15 8.36
CA LEU A 252 -41.67 4.20 7.31
C LEU A 252 -42.91 4.12 6.39
N ARG A 253 -43.47 2.93 6.23
CA ARG A 253 -44.70 2.64 5.46
C ARG A 253 -45.57 1.72 6.33
N GLY A 254 -46.47 2.32 7.10
CA GLY A 254 -47.36 1.65 8.05
C GLY A 254 -48.08 2.67 8.95
N PRO A 255 -48.97 2.22 9.85
CA PRO A 255 -49.60 3.09 10.84
C PRO A 255 -48.52 3.90 11.58
N GLN A 256 -48.64 5.22 11.55
CA GLN A 256 -47.69 6.10 12.23
C GLN A 256 -48.07 6.20 13.71
N CYS A 257 -47.07 6.38 14.56
CA CYS A 257 -47.29 6.67 15.98
C CYS A 257 -48.07 7.99 16.11
N SER A 258 -49.05 8.01 17.02
CA SER A 258 -49.89 9.18 17.35
C SER A 258 -49.09 10.32 17.98
N ALA A 259 -47.96 10.03 18.63
CA ALA A 259 -47.03 11.01 19.14
C ALA A 259 -46.26 11.72 18.01
N SER A 260 -46.45 13.03 17.88
CA SER A 260 -45.76 13.89 16.91
C SER A 260 -45.30 15.21 17.52
N ILE A 261 -44.21 15.74 16.96
CA ILE A 261 -43.59 17.00 17.38
C ILE A 261 -43.30 17.84 16.14
N HIS A 262 -43.43 19.15 16.24
CA HIS A 262 -42.79 20.05 15.29
C HIS A 262 -42.14 21.25 15.99
N LEU A 263 -41.06 21.74 15.39
CA LEU A 263 -40.40 22.98 15.78
C LEU A 263 -40.79 24.07 14.79
N LEU A 264 -41.16 25.26 15.28
CA LEU A 264 -41.31 26.47 14.50
C LEU A 264 -40.13 27.39 14.82
N TYR A 265 -39.28 27.62 13.82
CA TYR A 265 -38.24 28.65 13.85
C TYR A 265 -38.87 29.93 13.30
N HIS A 266 -39.07 30.92 14.16
CA HIS A 266 -39.74 32.17 13.77
C HIS A 266 -38.88 32.95 12.77
N ALA A 267 -39.51 33.60 11.79
CA ALA A 267 -38.80 34.36 10.76
C ALA A 267 -38.19 35.68 11.29
N ASP A 268 -38.78 36.21 12.36
CA ASP A 268 -38.52 37.53 12.93
C ASP A 268 -37.79 37.47 14.29
N SER A 269 -37.47 36.28 14.79
CA SER A 269 -36.72 36.11 16.03
C SER A 269 -35.90 34.83 16.08
N ASP A 270 -34.83 34.83 16.88
CA ASP A 270 -34.04 33.63 17.19
C ASP A 270 -34.76 32.66 18.13
N GLN A 271 -36.08 32.81 18.31
CA GLN A 271 -36.87 31.90 19.12
C GLN A 271 -37.30 30.68 18.33
N VAL A 272 -37.32 29.53 19.02
CA VAL A 272 -37.87 28.28 18.49
C VAL A 272 -39.01 27.85 19.39
N THR A 273 -40.19 27.64 18.82
CA THR A 273 -41.36 27.12 19.53
C THR A 273 -41.52 25.63 19.26
N LEU A 274 -41.58 24.84 20.32
CA LEU A 274 -41.84 23.41 20.27
C LEU A 274 -43.33 23.14 20.41
N TYR A 275 -43.90 22.44 19.43
CA TYR A 275 -45.26 21.94 19.46
C TYR A 275 -45.22 20.41 19.59
N LYS A 276 -45.93 19.86 20.57
CA LYS A 276 -46.01 18.42 20.82
C LYS A 276 -47.48 18.01 21.01
N THR A 277 -47.86 16.85 20.48
CA THR A 277 -49.17 16.23 20.76
C THR A 277 -49.21 15.61 22.16
N GLU A 278 -50.36 15.64 22.81
CA GLU A 278 -50.55 15.01 24.13
C GLU A 278 -50.57 13.46 24.11
N ALA A 279 -50.66 12.86 22.92
CA ALA A 279 -50.69 11.41 22.76
C ALA A 279 -49.37 10.72 23.20
N GLU A 280 -49.51 9.60 23.93
CA GLU A 280 -48.39 8.73 24.30
C GLU A 280 -47.90 7.87 23.12
N HIS A 281 -46.69 7.32 23.25
CA HIS A 281 -46.09 6.48 22.21
C HIS A 281 -46.75 5.09 22.10
N GLU A 282 -47.57 4.88 21.08
CA GLU A 282 -48.21 3.59 20.77
C GLU A 282 -47.32 2.72 19.85
N HIS A 283 -46.34 2.00 20.39
CA HIS A 283 -45.58 0.98 19.64
C HIS A 283 -45.01 -0.15 20.52
N HIS A 284 -45.06 -1.39 20.05
CA HIS A 284 -44.50 -2.55 20.77
C HIS A 284 -42.96 -2.59 20.75
N ASN A 285 -42.36 -2.85 21.91
CA ASN A 285 -40.90 -2.91 22.12
C ASN A 285 -40.22 -4.06 21.34
N GLU A 286 -39.24 -3.65 20.52
CA GLU A 286 -38.00 -4.26 20.04
C GLU A 286 -37.85 -5.78 19.81
N LYS A 287 -37.57 -6.16 18.55
CA LYS A 287 -36.70 -7.32 18.27
C LYS A 287 -35.25 -6.91 18.56
N VAL A 288 -34.57 -7.59 19.48
CA VAL A 288 -33.12 -7.41 19.72
C VAL A 288 -32.36 -7.59 18.40
N ARG A 289 -31.85 -6.50 17.82
CA ARG A 289 -31.08 -6.51 16.56
C ARG A 289 -29.59 -6.61 16.88
N GLY A 290 -28.89 -7.59 16.32
CA GLY A 290 -27.43 -7.67 16.40
C GLY A 290 -26.89 -9.07 16.64
N ILE A 291 -25.55 -9.18 16.66
CA ILE A 291 -24.85 -10.38 17.13
C ILE A 291 -24.69 -10.26 18.64
N ASP A 292 -24.95 -11.35 19.36
CA ASP A 292 -24.74 -11.47 20.80
C ASP A 292 -23.28 -11.19 21.19
N ALA A 293 -23.04 -10.58 22.36
CA ALA A 293 -21.70 -10.19 22.80
C ALA A 293 -20.75 -11.38 22.96
N ASN A 294 -21.24 -12.53 23.45
CA ASN A 294 -20.43 -13.72 23.60
C ASN A 294 -20.07 -14.31 22.23
N VAL A 295 -21.02 -14.28 21.29
CA VAL A 295 -20.77 -14.72 19.92
C VAL A 295 -19.77 -13.81 19.22
N LYS A 296 -19.84 -12.50 19.45
CA LYS A 296 -18.85 -11.53 18.94
C LYS A 296 -17.44 -11.87 19.43
N LYS A 297 -17.26 -12.05 20.74
CA LYS A 297 -15.96 -12.42 21.33
C LYS A 297 -15.42 -13.72 20.73
N CYS A 298 -16.28 -14.73 20.60
CA CYS A 298 -15.90 -16.00 19.96
C CYS A 298 -15.53 -15.83 18.47
N ILE A 299 -16.20 -14.94 17.73
CA ILE A 299 -15.82 -14.62 16.34
C ILE A 299 -14.44 -13.98 16.29
N GLU A 300 -14.12 -13.09 17.24
CA GLU A 300 -12.81 -12.43 17.32
C GLU A 300 -11.70 -13.42 17.65
N GLU A 301 -11.93 -14.32 18.62
CA GLU A 301 -11.02 -15.42 18.95
C GLU A 301 -10.77 -16.31 17.72
N LEU A 302 -11.83 -16.84 17.10
CA LEU A 302 -11.72 -17.67 15.90
C LEU A 302 -10.97 -16.96 14.78
N TYR A 303 -11.22 -15.66 14.59
CA TYR A 303 -10.53 -14.88 13.58
C TYR A 303 -9.03 -14.74 13.88
N ASN A 304 -8.68 -14.52 15.15
CA ASN A 304 -7.28 -14.43 15.58
C ASN A 304 -6.57 -15.78 15.51
N ASP A 305 -7.30 -16.89 15.68
CA ASP A 305 -6.83 -18.27 15.50
C ASP A 305 -6.71 -18.69 14.01
N GLY A 306 -6.86 -17.76 13.06
CA GLY A 306 -6.74 -18.02 11.62
C GLY A 306 -8.02 -18.50 10.92
N ILE A 307 -9.13 -18.67 11.65
CA ILE A 307 -10.44 -19.00 11.06
C ILE A 307 -11.14 -17.72 10.61
N MET A 308 -10.72 -17.20 9.45
CA MET A 308 -11.12 -15.86 8.98
C MET A 308 -12.36 -15.87 8.08
N LYS A 309 -12.64 -16.98 7.38
CA LYS A 309 -13.72 -17.00 6.38
C LYS A 309 -15.09 -17.09 7.07
N PRO A 310 -16.08 -16.25 6.69
CA PRO A 310 -17.40 -16.24 7.32
C PRO A 310 -18.08 -17.62 7.40
N LYS A 311 -17.93 -18.46 6.37
CA LYS A 311 -18.49 -19.82 6.36
C LYS A 311 -17.78 -20.76 7.35
N GLN A 312 -16.47 -20.61 7.53
CA GLN A 312 -15.72 -21.42 8.50
C GLN A 312 -16.05 -20.98 9.93
N ILE A 313 -16.17 -19.67 10.16
CA ILE A 313 -16.62 -19.12 11.45
C ILE A 313 -18.01 -19.65 11.82
N ILE A 314 -18.97 -19.66 10.89
CA ILE A 314 -20.30 -20.26 11.14
C ILE A 314 -20.16 -21.72 11.56
N ARG A 315 -19.39 -22.53 10.82
CA ARG A 315 -19.18 -23.95 11.15
C ARG A 315 -18.56 -24.11 12.54
N ALA A 316 -17.57 -23.30 12.88
CA ALA A 316 -16.93 -23.33 14.19
C ALA A 316 -17.90 -22.93 15.32
N LEU A 317 -18.71 -21.90 15.11
CA LEU A 317 -19.74 -21.50 16.07
C LEU A 317 -20.83 -22.57 16.23
N GLN A 318 -21.17 -23.31 15.16
CA GLN A 318 -22.11 -24.44 15.20
C GLN A 318 -21.54 -25.57 16.06
N THR A 319 -20.26 -25.93 15.87
CA THR A 319 -19.57 -26.91 16.71
C THR A 319 -19.54 -26.49 18.18
N ARG A 320 -19.35 -25.19 18.45
CA ARG A 320 -19.37 -24.60 19.81
C ARG A 320 -20.80 -24.43 20.38
N LYS A 321 -21.84 -24.90 19.68
CA LYS A 321 -23.26 -24.83 20.09
C LYS A 321 -23.74 -23.42 20.46
N MET A 322 -23.19 -22.38 19.80
CA MET A 322 -23.56 -20.99 20.07
C MET A 322 -24.75 -20.53 19.22
N LYS A 323 -25.39 -19.42 19.63
CA LYS A 323 -26.47 -18.78 18.85
C LYS A 323 -25.95 -18.36 17.47
N MET A 324 -26.60 -18.85 16.41
CA MET A 324 -26.16 -18.61 15.03
C MET A 324 -26.52 -17.22 14.52
N PRO A 325 -25.53 -16.36 14.22
CA PRO A 325 -25.75 -15.19 13.40
C PRO A 325 -25.88 -15.60 11.94
N THR A 326 -26.55 -14.77 11.15
CA THR A 326 -26.59 -14.93 9.70
C THR A 326 -25.21 -14.66 9.08
N LEU A 327 -24.97 -15.22 7.89
CA LEU A 327 -23.75 -14.97 7.13
C LEU A 327 -23.52 -13.49 6.86
N ILE A 328 -24.60 -12.72 6.65
CA ILE A 328 -24.53 -11.26 6.44
C ILE A 328 -24.09 -10.55 7.72
N GLN A 329 -24.63 -10.94 8.88
CA GLN A 329 -24.22 -10.38 10.16
C GLN A 329 -22.73 -10.61 10.42
N ILE A 330 -22.22 -11.84 10.19
CA ILE A 330 -20.79 -12.13 10.35
C ILE A 330 -19.93 -11.32 9.37
N LYS A 331 -20.32 -11.25 8.09
CA LYS A 331 -19.61 -10.41 7.11
C LYS A 331 -19.52 -8.95 7.57
N ASN A 332 -20.65 -8.37 7.98
CA ASN A 332 -20.70 -6.97 8.43
C ASN A 332 -19.89 -6.77 9.71
N TYR A 333 -19.95 -7.73 10.65
CA TYR A 333 -19.18 -7.67 11.88
C TYR A 333 -17.68 -7.74 11.62
N LEU A 334 -17.23 -8.65 10.76
CA LEU A 334 -15.81 -8.77 10.39
C LEU A 334 -15.29 -7.52 9.69
N VAL A 335 -16.10 -6.83 8.87
CA VAL A 335 -15.71 -5.55 8.28
C VAL A 335 -15.44 -4.51 9.37
N GLN A 336 -16.32 -4.42 10.38
CA GLN A 336 -16.14 -3.51 11.52
C GLN A 336 -14.94 -3.91 12.39
N TYR A 337 -14.81 -5.20 12.71
CA TYR A 337 -13.69 -5.73 13.49
C TYR A 337 -12.35 -5.49 12.80
N LYS A 338 -12.24 -5.78 11.49
CA LYS A 338 -11.03 -5.47 10.71
C LYS A 338 -10.74 -3.97 10.68
N LYS A 339 -11.75 -3.10 10.65
CA LYS A 339 -11.56 -1.64 10.74
C LYS A 339 -11.05 -1.21 12.12
N LYS A 340 -11.53 -1.83 13.20
CA LYS A 340 -11.07 -1.57 14.57
C LYS A 340 -9.65 -2.07 14.79
N LYS A 341 -9.34 -3.29 14.32
CA LYS A 341 -8.04 -3.95 14.52
C LYS A 341 -6.91 -3.36 13.67
N TYR A 342 -7.22 -2.97 12.43
CA TYR A 342 -6.20 -2.57 11.44
C TYR A 342 -6.40 -1.16 10.86
N GLY A 343 -7.37 -0.38 11.37
CA GLY A 343 -7.67 0.96 10.85
C GLY A 343 -8.45 1.01 9.54
N LEU A 344 -8.46 2.20 8.93
CA LEU A 344 -9.20 2.51 7.70
C LEU A 344 -8.68 1.72 6.50
N HIS A 345 -9.57 1.50 5.53
CA HIS A 345 -9.29 0.69 4.34
C HIS A 345 -8.50 1.44 3.26
N LYS A 346 -8.38 2.76 3.41
CA LYS A 346 -7.61 3.68 2.57
C LYS A 346 -6.76 4.52 3.51
N ILE A 347 -5.57 4.85 3.05
CA ILE A 347 -4.66 5.79 3.70
C ILE A 347 -4.23 6.76 2.60
N SER A 348 -4.38 8.05 2.86
CA SER A 348 -3.75 9.09 2.05
C SER A 348 -2.24 9.07 2.27
N LEU A 349 -1.48 9.70 1.37
CA LEU A 349 -0.02 9.77 1.56
C LEU A 349 0.35 10.55 2.82
N GLY A 350 -0.33 11.66 3.12
CA GLY A 350 -0.10 12.41 4.37
C GLY A 350 -0.45 11.59 5.62
N GLU A 351 -1.52 10.79 5.62
CA GLU A 351 -1.80 9.86 6.73
C GLU A 351 -0.74 8.74 6.83
N PHE A 352 -0.14 8.34 5.70
CA PHE A 352 0.92 7.34 5.68
C PHE A 352 2.24 7.90 6.23
N GLU A 353 2.60 9.12 5.84
CA GLU A 353 3.73 9.87 6.38
C GLU A 353 3.59 10.09 7.88
N GLN A 354 2.44 10.59 8.33
CA GLN A 354 2.15 10.75 9.76
C GLN A 354 2.27 9.42 10.52
N TRP A 355 1.78 8.31 9.95
CA TRP A 355 1.94 7.00 10.58
C TRP A 355 3.42 6.61 10.71
N CYS A 356 4.26 6.96 9.74
CA CYS A 356 5.70 6.70 9.81
C CYS A 356 6.35 7.53 10.92
N ASP A 357 6.03 8.83 11.00
CA ASP A 357 6.51 9.75 12.04
C ASP A 357 6.10 9.29 13.44
N ASP A 358 4.85 8.88 13.61
CA ASP A 358 4.32 8.39 14.88
C ASP A 358 5.03 7.12 15.38
N ASN A 359 5.77 6.42 14.50
CA ASN A 359 6.42 5.14 14.80
C ASN A 359 7.95 5.20 14.58
N VAL A 360 8.58 6.37 14.41
CA VAL A 360 10.03 6.47 14.12
C VAL A 360 10.92 6.37 15.36
N GLU A 361 10.36 6.65 16.53
CA GLU A 361 11.07 6.68 17.80
C GLU A 361 11.53 5.26 18.19
N VAL A 362 12.80 5.14 18.59
CA VAL A 362 13.38 3.87 19.03
C VAL A 362 12.73 3.48 20.36
N PRO A 363 12.02 2.34 20.43
CA PRO A 363 11.31 1.97 21.64
C PRO A 363 12.27 1.41 22.70
N ILE A 364 11.92 1.64 23.97
CA ILE A 364 12.62 1.04 25.12
C ILE A 364 12.43 -0.48 25.15
N ASP A 365 11.23 -0.95 24.81
CA ASP A 365 10.98 -2.38 24.63
C ASP A 365 11.66 -2.86 23.35
N GLU A 366 12.71 -3.66 23.50
CA GLU A 366 13.51 -4.18 22.39
C GLU A 366 12.71 -5.06 21.42
N ASN A 367 11.55 -5.57 21.86
CA ASN A 367 10.65 -6.39 21.08
C ASN A 367 9.62 -5.58 20.29
N LYS A 368 9.47 -4.29 20.59
CA LYS A 368 8.54 -3.42 19.89
C LYS A 368 9.13 -2.98 18.55
N ALA A 369 8.34 -3.14 17.50
CA ALA A 369 8.64 -2.72 16.16
C ALA A 369 8.50 -1.20 16.04
N PHE A 370 9.37 -0.62 15.23
CA PHE A 370 9.38 0.80 14.90
C PHE A 370 9.85 1.00 13.46
N VAL A 371 9.56 2.18 12.92
CA VAL A 371 10.01 2.61 11.60
C VAL A 371 11.44 3.10 11.72
N VAL A 372 12.37 2.35 11.14
CA VAL A 372 13.78 2.72 11.17
C VAL A 372 14.05 3.86 10.20
N SER A 373 13.50 3.75 8.99
CA SER A 373 13.65 4.71 7.91
C SER A 373 12.44 4.63 6.99
N TYR A 374 12.07 5.76 6.40
CA TYR A 374 11.08 5.83 5.35
C TYR A 374 11.44 6.96 4.37
N LYS A 375 10.98 6.83 3.13
CA LYS A 375 11.10 7.85 2.09
C LYS A 375 9.77 7.95 1.38
N ILE A 376 9.14 9.12 1.39
CA ILE A 376 7.93 9.42 0.65
C ILE A 376 8.29 10.59 -0.25
N LEU A 377 8.35 10.35 -1.56
CA LEU A 377 8.61 11.39 -2.54
C LEU A 377 7.29 11.75 -3.23
N TYR A 378 7.04 13.05 -3.30
CA TYR A 378 5.93 13.68 -4.00
C TYR A 378 6.47 14.30 -5.28
N ASP A 379 5.70 14.28 -6.38
CA ASP A 379 5.98 15.10 -7.56
C ASP A 379 6.25 16.54 -7.11
N ASN A 380 7.50 16.99 -7.19
CA ASN A 380 7.77 18.41 -7.37
C ASN A 380 7.58 18.70 -8.86
N GLU A 381 6.85 19.78 -9.14
CA GLU A 381 6.58 20.30 -10.47
C GLU A 381 7.88 20.61 -11.24
N GLU A 382 7.78 20.48 -12.57
CA GLU A 382 8.63 21.11 -13.60
C GLU A 382 10.13 20.74 -13.62
N TYR A 383 10.50 19.90 -14.59
CA TYR A 383 11.61 20.25 -15.47
C TYR A 383 11.12 20.32 -16.91
N GLU A 384 11.56 21.40 -17.54
CA GLU A 384 11.32 21.86 -18.89
C GLU A 384 11.69 20.80 -19.94
N ASP A 385 11.25 21.07 -21.17
CA ASP A 385 11.58 20.35 -22.39
C ASP A 385 13.08 20.03 -22.52
N ASP A 386 13.50 18.85 -22.06
CA ASP A 386 14.74 18.22 -22.47
C ASP A 386 14.42 16.77 -22.87
N GLU A 387 14.52 16.48 -24.17
CA GLU A 387 14.22 15.19 -24.79
C GLU A 387 15.20 14.06 -24.41
N ASP A 388 16.06 14.21 -23.39
CA ASP A 388 17.11 13.23 -23.04
C ASP A 388 17.29 12.99 -21.52
N ILE A 389 16.21 12.79 -20.75
CA ILE A 389 16.31 12.23 -19.38
C ILE A 389 15.61 10.86 -19.32
N GLU A 390 16.41 9.79 -19.38
CA GLU A 390 15.96 8.44 -19.02
C GLU A 390 15.72 8.31 -17.51
N GLU A 391 14.58 7.67 -17.16
CA GLU A 391 14.30 6.94 -15.92
C GLU A 391 14.54 7.60 -14.54
N ASP A 392 13.53 8.27 -13.99
CA ASP A 392 12.84 7.81 -12.78
C ASP A 392 11.75 8.80 -12.37
N ASN A 393 10.48 8.50 -12.69
CA ASN A 393 9.36 9.16 -12.02
C ASN A 393 9.47 8.88 -10.51
N GLU A 394 9.88 9.89 -9.75
CA GLU A 394 10.22 9.81 -8.33
C GLU A 394 9.01 9.72 -7.39
N ASN A 395 7.79 9.49 -7.90
CA ASN A 395 6.57 9.21 -7.12
C ASN A 395 6.60 7.84 -6.41
N LYS A 396 7.56 7.63 -5.51
CA LYS A 396 7.84 6.34 -4.89
C LYS A 396 7.86 6.49 -3.38
N PHE A 397 7.38 5.45 -2.70
CA PHE A 397 7.50 5.34 -1.26
C PHE A 397 8.29 4.09 -0.88
N ARG A 398 8.99 4.18 0.24
CA ARG A 398 9.74 3.08 0.86
C ARG A 398 9.65 3.22 2.36
N ILE A 399 9.48 2.11 3.06
CA ILE A 399 9.47 2.08 4.52
C ILE A 399 10.15 0.82 5.00
N PHE A 400 11.00 0.92 6.01
CA PHE A 400 11.66 -0.21 6.66
C PHE A 400 11.26 -0.28 8.14
N ILE A 401 10.78 -1.45 8.56
CA ILE A 401 10.31 -1.71 9.92
C ILE A 401 11.21 -2.78 10.55
N SER A 402 11.67 -2.52 11.77
CA SER A 402 12.54 -3.41 12.55
C SER A 402 12.27 -3.27 14.06
N SER A 403 13.00 -4.01 14.89
CA SER A 403 13.07 -3.85 16.35
C SER A 403 14.52 -3.78 16.79
N VAL A 404 14.78 -3.25 17.99
CA VAL A 404 16.14 -3.12 18.54
C VAL A 404 16.84 -4.49 18.60
N ARG A 405 16.11 -5.54 18.99
CA ARG A 405 16.67 -6.90 19.08
C ARG A 405 17.06 -7.47 17.72
N LEU A 406 16.25 -7.28 16.68
CA LEU A 406 16.59 -7.75 15.34
C LEU A 406 17.80 -6.99 14.77
N LEU A 407 17.91 -5.68 15.04
CA LEU A 407 19.08 -4.88 14.70
C LEU A 407 20.34 -5.34 15.47
N ASN A 408 20.22 -5.75 16.74
CA ASN A 408 21.35 -6.34 17.46
C ASN A 408 21.88 -7.62 16.78
N ILE A 409 21.02 -8.42 16.14
CA ILE A 409 21.47 -9.59 15.36
C ILE A 409 22.22 -9.14 14.09
N ALA A 410 21.77 -8.07 13.43
CA ALA A 410 22.51 -7.50 12.30
C ALA A 410 23.94 -7.14 12.69
N SER A 411 24.16 -6.57 13.89
CA SER A 411 25.49 -6.14 14.35
C SER A 411 26.52 -7.27 14.48
N ILE A 412 26.09 -8.53 14.59
CA ILE A 412 26.98 -9.69 14.68
C ILE A 412 27.01 -10.54 13.39
N SER A 413 26.28 -10.11 12.35
CA SER A 413 26.21 -10.84 11.09
C SER A 413 27.43 -10.59 10.20
N SER A 414 27.90 -11.64 9.53
CA SER A 414 28.99 -11.56 8.55
C SER A 414 28.49 -11.47 7.10
N HIS A 415 27.24 -11.86 6.85
CA HIS A 415 26.68 -11.97 5.50
C HIS A 415 25.21 -11.60 5.49
N LEU A 416 24.70 -11.20 4.33
CA LEU A 416 23.30 -10.82 4.13
C LEU A 416 22.61 -11.75 3.16
N HIS A 417 21.36 -12.07 3.46
CA HIS A 417 20.39 -12.58 2.52
C HIS A 417 19.36 -11.51 2.26
N ASP A 418 18.92 -11.40 1.00
CA ASP A 418 17.81 -10.54 0.62
C ASP A 418 16.92 -11.26 -0.40
N ASP A 419 15.61 -11.01 -0.33
CA ASP A 419 14.60 -11.53 -1.26
C ASP A 419 13.34 -10.67 -1.21
N ALA A 420 12.68 -10.53 -2.35
CA ALA A 420 11.40 -9.85 -2.47
C ALA A 420 10.24 -10.84 -2.42
N THR A 421 9.19 -10.47 -1.69
CA THR A 421 7.99 -11.29 -1.56
C THR A 421 6.73 -10.53 -1.94
N TYR A 422 5.87 -11.23 -2.66
CA TYR A 422 4.66 -10.68 -3.26
C TYR A 422 3.38 -11.29 -2.69
N LYS A 423 2.25 -10.73 -3.09
CA LYS A 423 0.90 -11.18 -2.73
C LYS A 423 0.56 -11.00 -1.24
N LEU A 424 1.19 -10.02 -0.59
CA LEU A 424 0.85 -9.58 0.77
C LEU A 424 -0.03 -8.32 0.77
N VAL A 425 0.19 -7.43 -0.19
CA VAL A 425 -0.52 -6.15 -0.31
C VAL A 425 -1.45 -6.14 -1.55
N TRP A 426 -2.65 -5.52 -1.44
CA TRP A 426 -3.64 -5.43 -2.53
C TRP A 426 -3.10 -4.69 -3.74
N GLN A 427 -2.39 -3.60 -3.48
CA GLN A 427 -1.75 -2.76 -4.48
C GLN A 427 -0.63 -3.47 -5.23
N GLY A 428 -0.19 -4.64 -4.76
CA GLY A 428 0.84 -5.43 -5.42
C GLY A 428 2.27 -5.00 -5.08
N PHE A 429 2.44 -4.09 -4.13
CA PHE A 429 3.76 -3.63 -3.68
C PHE A 429 4.62 -4.80 -3.18
N PRO A 430 5.89 -4.89 -3.61
CA PRO A 430 6.84 -5.84 -3.07
C PRO A 430 7.11 -5.55 -1.59
N VAL A 431 7.31 -6.63 -0.84
CA VAL A 431 7.82 -6.58 0.52
C VAL A 431 9.21 -7.21 0.49
N LEU A 432 10.24 -6.42 0.75
CA LEU A 432 11.62 -6.88 0.75
C LEU A 432 11.97 -7.38 2.15
N ILE A 433 12.71 -8.47 2.24
CA ILE A 433 13.16 -9.03 3.52
C ILE A 433 14.66 -9.17 3.47
N VAL A 434 15.30 -8.68 4.53
CA VAL A 434 16.73 -8.77 4.72
C VAL A 434 17.03 -9.44 6.05
N GLY A 435 18.10 -10.21 6.09
CA GLY A 435 18.58 -10.88 7.29
C GLY A 435 19.86 -11.65 7.05
N THR A 436 20.18 -12.57 7.95
CA THR A 436 21.37 -13.44 7.87
C THR A 436 20.98 -14.88 8.17
N THR A 437 21.87 -15.83 7.95
CA THR A 437 21.79 -17.14 8.58
C THR A 437 22.83 -17.29 9.69
N ASP A 438 22.58 -18.21 10.61
CA ASP A 438 23.53 -18.59 11.67
C ASP A 438 24.28 -19.89 11.32
N PHE A 439 25.13 -20.39 12.23
CA PHE A 439 25.89 -21.61 11.99
C PHE A 439 25.03 -22.88 11.91
N ASN A 440 23.78 -22.83 12.37
CA ASN A 440 22.79 -23.89 12.20
C ASN A 440 21.97 -23.72 10.91
N LYS A 441 22.33 -22.74 10.07
CA LYS A 441 21.64 -22.37 8.82
C LYS A 441 20.20 -21.90 9.05
N ALA A 442 19.87 -21.48 10.28
CA ALA A 442 18.58 -20.87 10.58
C ALA A 442 18.59 -19.40 10.14
N PHE A 443 17.48 -18.93 9.56
CA PHE A 443 17.37 -17.55 9.09
C PHE A 443 16.93 -16.61 10.22
N HIS A 444 17.60 -15.46 10.29
CA HIS A 444 17.34 -14.39 11.24
C HIS A 444 17.09 -13.08 10.49
N PRO A 445 15.82 -12.65 10.39
CA PRO A 445 15.47 -11.40 9.72
C PRO A 445 15.95 -10.20 10.55
N PHE A 446 16.37 -9.15 9.88
CA PHE A 446 16.61 -7.85 10.52
C PHE A 446 15.37 -6.98 10.47
N GLY A 447 14.49 -7.22 9.52
CA GLY A 447 13.27 -6.46 9.34
C GLY A 447 12.67 -6.74 7.96
N LEU A 448 11.71 -5.90 7.59
CA LEU A 448 11.11 -5.95 6.26
C LEU A 448 10.88 -4.53 5.75
N ALA A 449 10.99 -4.35 4.44
CA ALA A 449 10.63 -3.11 3.78
C ALA A 449 9.38 -3.28 2.93
N VAL A 450 8.53 -2.26 2.86
CA VAL A 450 7.47 -2.16 1.85
C VAL A 450 7.85 -1.08 0.86
N CYS A 451 8.06 -1.47 -0.39
CA CYS A 451 8.54 -0.57 -1.43
C CYS A 451 7.51 -0.49 -2.56
N SER A 452 7.47 0.63 -3.27
CA SER A 452 6.64 0.74 -4.47
C SER A 452 7.08 -0.21 -5.59
N ASN A 453 8.38 -0.51 -5.67
CA ASN A 453 9.03 -1.32 -6.71
C ASN A 453 10.13 -2.24 -6.12
N GLU A 454 10.75 -3.03 -7.01
CA GLU A 454 11.89 -3.92 -6.73
C GLU A 454 13.09 -3.54 -7.61
N LYS A 455 13.42 -2.23 -7.67
CA LYS A 455 14.59 -1.70 -8.41
C LYS A 455 15.82 -1.59 -7.48
N SER A 456 17.00 -1.34 -8.05
CA SER A 456 18.24 -1.15 -7.30
C SER A 456 18.13 -0.12 -6.18
N LYS A 457 17.39 0.97 -6.40
CA LYS A 457 17.14 2.01 -5.38
C LYS A 457 16.28 1.55 -4.20
N ASP A 458 15.43 0.53 -4.39
CA ASP A 458 14.64 -0.06 -3.32
C ASP A 458 15.51 -0.98 -2.43
N PHE A 459 16.47 -1.68 -3.03
CA PHE A 459 17.48 -2.46 -2.31
C PHE A 459 18.53 -1.57 -1.62
N GLU A 460 19.00 -0.51 -2.29
CA GLU A 460 19.85 0.53 -1.68
C GLU A 460 19.18 1.10 -0.42
N PHE A 461 17.88 1.37 -0.49
CA PHE A 461 17.10 1.85 0.65
C PHE A 461 17.07 0.84 1.81
N ILE A 462 16.76 -0.44 1.57
CA ILE A 462 16.69 -1.42 2.68
C ILE A 462 18.07 -1.61 3.33
N PHE A 463 19.14 -1.68 2.53
CA PHE A 463 20.51 -1.82 3.04
C PHE A 463 20.95 -0.58 3.83
N ASN A 464 20.69 0.62 3.31
CA ASN A 464 20.98 1.86 4.04
C ASN A 464 20.13 1.97 5.32
N SER A 465 18.89 1.48 5.30
CA SER A 465 18.03 1.49 6.48
C SER A 465 18.59 0.62 7.61
N ILE A 466 19.32 -0.46 7.30
CA ILE A 466 20.04 -1.24 8.31
C ILE A 466 21.16 -0.38 8.94
N GLN A 467 21.94 0.35 8.12
CA GLN A 467 23.00 1.25 8.62
C GLN A 467 22.45 2.34 9.53
N VAL A 468 21.34 2.98 9.12
CA VAL A 468 20.60 3.93 9.96
C VAL A 468 20.12 3.27 11.25
N GLY A 469 19.62 2.03 11.16
CA GLY A 469 19.26 1.22 12.32
C GLY A 469 20.43 1.01 13.28
N MET A 470 21.61 0.64 12.78
CA MET A 470 22.82 0.41 13.60
C MET A 470 23.20 1.69 14.35
N GLN A 471 23.19 2.83 13.67
CA GLN A 471 23.45 4.14 14.28
C GLN A 471 22.43 4.47 15.38
N LYS A 472 21.13 4.28 15.09
CA LYS A 472 20.05 4.52 16.07
C LYS A 472 20.19 3.71 17.36
N ILE A 473 20.78 2.52 17.29
CA ILE A 473 21.04 1.67 18.46
C ILE A 473 22.49 1.75 18.97
N ASN A 474 23.26 2.75 18.54
CA ASN A 474 24.66 2.99 18.92
C ASN A 474 25.58 1.78 18.68
N LYS A 475 25.45 1.16 17.49
CA LYS A 475 26.30 0.07 17.02
C LYS A 475 27.16 0.53 15.84
N ASP A 476 28.28 -0.17 15.66
CA ASP A 476 29.13 0.02 14.48
C ASP A 476 28.36 -0.29 13.19
N LEU A 477 28.73 0.43 12.12
CA LEU A 477 28.18 0.21 10.79
C LEU A 477 28.50 -1.20 10.32
N LEU A 478 27.52 -1.82 9.66
CA LEU A 478 27.64 -3.17 9.16
C LEU A 478 28.63 -3.22 7.98
N LYS A 479 29.49 -4.23 7.98
CA LYS A 479 30.46 -4.50 6.89
C LYS A 479 30.35 -5.96 6.46
N PRO A 480 29.28 -6.34 5.74
CA PRO A 480 29.07 -7.73 5.35
C PRO A 480 30.14 -8.16 4.34
N THR A 481 30.67 -9.37 4.51
CA THR A 481 31.68 -9.96 3.61
C THR A 481 31.05 -10.75 2.48
N ALA A 482 29.75 -11.06 2.55
CA ALA A 482 29.05 -11.82 1.54
C ALA A 482 27.57 -11.42 1.40
N LEU A 483 27.04 -11.62 0.18
CA LEU A 483 25.63 -11.41 -0.18
C LEU A 483 25.09 -12.68 -0.83
N ILE A 484 24.02 -13.25 -0.28
CA ILE A 484 23.30 -14.40 -0.84
C ILE A 484 22.04 -13.88 -1.53
N SER A 485 21.93 -14.10 -2.83
CA SER A 485 20.74 -13.71 -3.61
C SER A 485 20.54 -14.59 -4.87
N ASP A 486 19.48 -14.33 -5.63
CA ASP A 486 19.08 -15.08 -6.83
C ASP A 486 19.67 -14.54 -8.16
N ALA A 487 20.78 -13.80 -8.09
CA ALA A 487 21.42 -13.07 -9.19
C ALA A 487 20.55 -11.97 -9.82
N ALA A 488 19.60 -11.39 -9.06
CA ALA A 488 18.98 -10.14 -9.47
C ALA A 488 19.99 -8.99 -9.43
N ASP A 489 20.23 -8.34 -10.57
CA ASP A 489 21.13 -7.19 -10.69
C ASP A 489 20.71 -6.04 -9.76
N ALA A 490 19.41 -5.86 -9.53
CA ALA A 490 18.88 -4.85 -8.63
C ALA A 490 19.43 -5.01 -7.20
N ILE A 491 19.45 -6.25 -6.67
CA ILE A 491 19.98 -6.56 -5.33
C ILE A 491 21.48 -6.30 -5.31
N LYS A 492 22.21 -6.79 -6.31
CA LYS A 492 23.67 -6.64 -6.42
C LYS A 492 24.08 -5.16 -6.44
N ASN A 493 23.42 -4.37 -7.28
CA ASN A 493 23.69 -2.94 -7.44
C ASN A 493 23.35 -2.18 -6.16
N GLY A 494 22.18 -2.45 -5.56
CA GLY A 494 21.79 -1.83 -4.29
C GLY A 494 22.79 -2.14 -3.16
N PHE A 495 23.26 -3.38 -3.06
CA PHE A 495 24.25 -3.80 -2.08
C PHE A 495 25.60 -3.11 -2.31
N THR A 496 26.08 -3.13 -3.57
CA THR A 496 27.36 -2.52 -3.95
C THR A 496 27.40 -1.03 -3.66
N ASN A 497 26.27 -0.33 -3.88
CA ASN A 497 26.17 1.11 -3.59
C ASN A 497 26.31 1.45 -2.11
N ILE A 498 25.89 0.56 -1.20
CA ILE A 498 25.90 0.82 0.25
C ILE A 498 27.14 0.25 0.94
N PHE A 499 27.54 -0.98 0.60
CA PHE A 499 28.62 -1.70 1.28
C PHE A 499 29.92 -1.76 0.46
N GLY A 500 29.92 -1.24 -0.77
CA GLY A 500 31.05 -1.32 -1.69
C GLY A 500 31.11 -2.65 -2.46
N SER A 501 32.14 -2.81 -3.29
CA SER A 501 32.33 -3.97 -4.17
C SER A 501 33.20 -5.09 -3.56
N SER A 502 33.73 -4.90 -2.36
CA SER A 502 34.63 -5.84 -1.69
C SER A 502 33.85 -6.89 -0.89
N TYR A 503 33.12 -7.75 -1.58
CA TYR A 503 32.35 -8.85 -0.97
C TYR A 503 32.24 -10.05 -1.90
N ASN A 504 31.90 -11.21 -1.32
CA ASN A 504 31.60 -12.43 -2.08
C ASN A 504 30.11 -12.46 -2.45
N GLN A 505 29.80 -12.40 -3.74
CA GLN A 505 28.43 -12.60 -4.23
C GLN A 505 28.16 -14.10 -4.33
N ILE A 506 27.29 -14.61 -3.46
CA ILE A 506 26.89 -16.01 -3.40
C ILE A 506 25.61 -16.19 -4.19
N MET A 507 25.72 -16.88 -5.32
CA MET A 507 24.58 -17.22 -6.16
C MET A 507 23.83 -18.42 -5.57
N CYS A 508 22.54 -18.27 -5.30
CA CYS A 508 21.73 -19.37 -4.77
C CYS A 508 21.74 -20.58 -5.72
N TRP A 509 22.34 -21.68 -5.25
CA TRP A 509 22.46 -22.95 -5.99
C TRP A 509 21.12 -23.46 -6.51
N ALA A 510 20.06 -23.40 -5.70
CA ALA A 510 18.74 -23.88 -6.11
C ALA A 510 18.14 -23.06 -7.26
N HIS A 511 18.43 -21.75 -7.33
CA HIS A 511 18.00 -20.89 -8.43
C HIS A 511 18.84 -21.12 -9.69
N MET A 512 20.17 -21.21 -9.52
CA MET A 512 21.08 -21.53 -10.62
C MET A 512 20.71 -22.88 -11.25
N LYS A 513 20.59 -23.93 -10.43
CA LYS A 513 20.29 -25.29 -10.89
C LYS A 513 18.99 -25.35 -11.69
N ARG A 514 17.92 -24.70 -11.20
CA ARG A 514 16.64 -24.61 -11.93
C ARG A 514 16.80 -23.97 -13.32
N LYS A 515 17.60 -22.90 -13.43
CA LYS A 515 17.89 -22.26 -14.74
C LYS A 515 18.71 -23.18 -15.64
N VAL A 516 19.73 -23.86 -15.10
CA VAL A 516 20.54 -24.83 -15.84
C VAL A 516 19.69 -26.01 -16.32
N ASP A 517 18.88 -26.62 -15.45
CA ASP A 517 17.98 -27.74 -15.80
C ASP A 517 17.08 -27.38 -16.98
N SER A 518 16.54 -26.15 -17.00
CA SER A 518 15.68 -25.66 -18.09
C SER A 518 16.40 -25.49 -19.44
N ARG A 519 17.73 -25.40 -19.43
CA ARG A 519 18.57 -25.25 -20.63
C ARG A 519 19.19 -26.58 -21.04
N VAL A 520 19.68 -27.37 -20.09
CA VAL A 520 20.19 -28.73 -20.33
C VAL A 520 19.11 -29.62 -20.93
N CYS A 521 17.84 -29.45 -20.56
CA CYS A 521 16.75 -30.23 -21.14
C CYS A 521 16.57 -30.04 -22.66
N GLN A 522 17.16 -28.99 -23.25
CA GLN A 522 17.17 -28.69 -24.68
C GLN A 522 18.26 -29.47 -25.45
N ILE A 523 19.16 -30.16 -24.76
CA ILE A 523 20.12 -31.07 -25.38
C ILE A 523 19.35 -32.31 -25.88
N ASP A 524 19.59 -32.68 -27.13
CA ASP A 524 18.89 -33.79 -27.79
C ASP A 524 19.20 -35.14 -27.11
N ASP A 525 20.47 -35.38 -26.80
CA ASP A 525 20.93 -36.59 -26.11
C ASP A 525 20.72 -36.47 -24.59
N LYS A 526 19.75 -37.23 -24.08
CA LYS A 526 19.39 -37.23 -22.65
C LYS A 526 20.41 -37.91 -21.76
N HIS A 527 21.21 -38.84 -22.29
CA HIS A 527 22.28 -39.48 -21.52
C HIS A 527 23.41 -38.48 -21.26
N ILE A 528 23.82 -37.78 -22.32
CA ILE A 528 24.83 -36.71 -22.23
C ILE A 528 24.34 -35.57 -21.32
N ALA A 529 23.08 -35.16 -21.48
CA ALA A 529 22.47 -34.13 -20.63
C ALA A 529 22.56 -34.49 -19.13
N LYS A 530 22.35 -35.77 -18.79
CA LYS A 530 22.45 -36.26 -17.41
C LYS A 530 23.89 -36.20 -16.89
N GLU A 531 24.85 -36.69 -17.67
CA GLU A 531 26.29 -36.64 -17.29
C GLU A 531 26.79 -35.20 -17.09
N ILE A 532 26.33 -34.26 -17.93
CA ILE A 532 26.64 -32.83 -17.78
C ILE A 532 26.16 -32.31 -16.43
N ILE A 533 24.93 -32.66 -16.02
CA ILE A 533 24.39 -32.24 -14.71
C ILE A 533 25.19 -32.86 -13.56
N GLU A 534 25.53 -34.15 -13.65
CA GLU A 534 26.35 -34.82 -12.63
C GLU A 534 27.71 -34.12 -12.47
N ASP A 535 28.36 -33.74 -13.57
CA ASP A 535 29.60 -32.96 -13.54
C ASP A 535 29.40 -31.55 -12.93
N ILE A 536 28.27 -30.86 -13.23
CA ILE A 536 27.95 -29.54 -12.65
C ILE A 536 27.71 -29.66 -11.13
N GLU A 537 27.06 -30.73 -10.68
CA GLU A 537 26.91 -31.03 -9.25
C GLU A 537 28.27 -31.26 -8.58
N MET A 538 29.23 -31.88 -9.29
CA MET A 538 30.61 -31.99 -8.79
C MET A 538 31.33 -30.65 -8.73
N LEU A 539 31.14 -29.77 -9.71
CA LEU A 539 31.69 -28.40 -9.68
C LEU A 539 31.17 -27.62 -8.46
N GLN A 540 29.89 -27.79 -8.11
CA GLN A 540 29.25 -27.12 -6.98
C GLN A 540 29.97 -27.41 -5.65
N LEU A 541 30.51 -28.62 -5.52
CA LEU A 541 31.20 -29.11 -4.33
C LEU A 541 32.65 -28.63 -4.24
N SER A 542 33.12 -27.81 -5.19
CA SER A 542 34.47 -27.22 -5.13
C SER A 542 34.64 -26.43 -3.83
N ASN A 543 35.68 -26.78 -3.07
CA ASN A 543 35.92 -26.26 -1.72
C ASN A 543 36.75 -24.96 -1.67
N SER A 544 37.22 -24.47 -2.82
CA SER A 544 37.84 -23.16 -2.97
C SER A 544 37.58 -22.60 -4.38
N THR A 545 37.75 -21.29 -4.54
CA THR A 545 37.63 -20.61 -5.83
C THR A 545 38.69 -21.08 -6.83
N GLU A 546 39.91 -21.41 -6.38
CA GLU A 546 40.98 -21.93 -7.23
C GLU A 546 40.62 -23.30 -7.80
N VAL A 547 40.15 -24.20 -6.94
CA VAL A 547 39.69 -25.54 -7.33
C VAL A 547 38.53 -25.42 -8.30
N PHE A 548 37.56 -24.55 -8.00
CA PHE A 548 36.42 -24.30 -8.87
C PHE A 548 36.86 -23.85 -10.26
N LYS A 549 37.71 -22.80 -10.37
CA LYS A 549 38.20 -22.28 -11.66
C LYS A 549 38.94 -23.33 -12.48
N LEU A 550 39.78 -24.15 -11.84
CA LEU A 550 40.48 -25.24 -12.50
C LEU A 550 39.49 -26.30 -13.01
N ALA A 551 38.56 -26.72 -12.15
CA ALA A 551 37.55 -27.72 -12.49
C ALA A 551 36.61 -27.22 -13.61
N SER A 552 36.22 -25.94 -13.60
CA SER A 552 35.45 -25.30 -14.67
C SER A 552 36.20 -25.32 -16.01
N THR A 553 37.51 -25.09 -16.00
CA THR A 553 38.35 -25.18 -17.21
C THR A 553 38.39 -26.60 -17.75
N LEU A 554 38.54 -27.59 -16.87
CA LEU A 554 38.52 -29.01 -17.24
C LEU A 554 37.15 -29.47 -17.75
N PHE A 555 36.07 -28.99 -17.13
CA PHE A 555 34.69 -29.24 -17.54
C PHE A 555 34.45 -28.79 -18.99
N ILE A 556 34.80 -27.54 -19.33
CA ILE A 556 34.65 -27.02 -20.69
C ILE A 556 35.50 -27.82 -21.68
N LYS A 557 36.74 -28.19 -21.32
CA LYS A 557 37.60 -29.03 -22.16
C LYS A 557 36.98 -30.41 -22.40
N LYS A 558 36.51 -31.10 -21.35
CA LYS A 558 35.86 -32.42 -21.42
C LYS A 558 34.70 -32.38 -22.41
N TRP A 559 33.77 -31.44 -22.25
CA TRP A 559 32.56 -31.41 -23.06
C TRP A 559 32.78 -30.90 -24.50
N ASN A 560 33.77 -30.05 -24.73
CA ASN A 560 34.20 -29.69 -26.09
C ASN A 560 34.86 -30.88 -26.80
N MET A 561 35.68 -31.68 -26.11
CA MET A 561 36.31 -32.88 -26.67
C MET A 561 35.31 -34.02 -26.92
N ASN A 562 34.35 -34.19 -26.02
CA ASN A 562 33.32 -35.23 -26.13
C ASN A 562 32.30 -34.93 -27.24
N ASN A 563 32.13 -33.67 -27.63
CA ASN A 563 31.26 -33.27 -28.73
C ASN A 563 31.88 -33.49 -30.13
N LYS A 564 32.40 -34.70 -30.40
CA LYS A 564 33.13 -35.05 -31.64
C LYS A 564 32.29 -34.85 -32.91
N GLN A 565 30.97 -35.02 -32.82
CA GLN A 565 30.03 -34.87 -33.93
C GLN A 565 29.56 -33.43 -34.14
N LYS A 566 30.08 -32.47 -33.38
CA LYS A 566 29.65 -31.06 -33.40
C LYS A 566 28.13 -30.90 -33.25
N ASN A 567 27.55 -31.61 -32.28
CA ASN A 567 26.14 -31.44 -31.94
C ASN A 567 25.93 -29.99 -31.46
N GLN A 568 25.09 -29.26 -32.20
CA GLN A 568 24.85 -27.84 -31.98
C GLN A 568 24.20 -27.60 -30.61
N SER A 569 23.28 -28.46 -30.17
CA SER A 569 22.60 -28.31 -28.86
C SER A 569 23.58 -28.35 -27.69
N ILE A 570 24.64 -29.17 -27.78
CA ILE A 570 25.70 -29.23 -26.77
C ILE A 570 26.57 -27.97 -26.82
N LEU A 571 26.94 -27.49 -28.02
CA LEU A 571 27.72 -26.25 -28.17
C LEU A 571 26.97 -25.05 -27.60
N ASP A 572 25.69 -24.93 -27.93
CA ASP A 572 24.82 -23.84 -27.47
C ASP A 572 24.72 -23.85 -25.94
N PHE A 573 24.52 -25.04 -25.35
CA PHE A 573 24.49 -25.18 -23.90
C PHE A 573 25.85 -24.83 -23.27
N MET A 574 26.98 -25.30 -23.80
CA MET A 574 28.30 -25.01 -23.23
C MET A 574 28.65 -23.52 -23.32
N ASN A 575 28.31 -22.86 -24.43
CA ASN A 575 28.46 -21.42 -24.58
C ASN A 575 27.59 -20.65 -23.58
N TYR A 576 26.32 -21.05 -23.43
CA TYR A 576 25.43 -20.50 -22.42
C TYR A 576 26.01 -20.68 -21.01
N PHE A 577 26.39 -21.91 -20.65
CA PHE A 577 26.85 -22.23 -19.31
C PHE A 577 28.16 -21.50 -18.96
N HIS A 578 29.09 -21.42 -19.92
CA HIS A 578 30.33 -20.68 -19.73
C HIS A 578 30.09 -19.18 -19.49
N ASN A 579 29.32 -18.54 -20.36
CA ASN A 579 29.09 -17.10 -20.28
C ASN A 579 28.26 -16.71 -19.05
N GLU A 580 27.20 -17.47 -18.75
CA GLU A 580 26.27 -17.14 -17.67
C GLU A 580 26.80 -17.56 -16.31
N TRP A 581 27.30 -18.80 -16.17
CA TRP A 581 27.52 -19.43 -14.86
C TRP A 581 28.99 -19.64 -14.49
N LEU A 582 29.92 -19.48 -15.43
CA LEU A 582 31.36 -19.58 -15.14
C LEU A 582 32.07 -18.22 -15.26
N LYS A 583 31.49 -17.27 -15.99
CA LYS A 583 32.07 -15.94 -16.20
C LYS A 583 31.30 -14.83 -15.48
N THR A 584 29.97 -14.84 -15.57
CA THR A 584 29.13 -13.74 -15.04
C THR A 584 28.68 -14.01 -13.61
N ASN A 585 28.15 -15.22 -13.35
CA ASN A 585 27.59 -15.62 -12.06
C ASN A 585 28.28 -16.89 -11.55
N ASP A 586 29.54 -16.82 -11.15
CA ASP A 586 30.38 -17.97 -10.76
C ASP A 586 30.31 -18.34 -9.26
N GLY A 587 29.69 -17.51 -8.42
CA GLY A 587 29.64 -17.68 -6.97
C GLY A 587 28.64 -18.73 -6.43
N TRP A 588 28.39 -19.83 -7.12
CA TRP A 588 27.42 -20.88 -6.70
C TRP A 588 28.07 -22.13 -6.10
N HIS A 589 29.40 -22.16 -5.99
CA HIS A 589 30.15 -23.27 -5.40
C HIS A 589 30.33 -23.10 -3.87
N GLU A 590 30.41 -24.21 -3.12
CA GLU A 590 30.51 -24.19 -1.64
C GLU A 590 31.75 -23.44 -1.14
N GLY A 591 32.85 -23.52 -1.87
CA GLY A 591 34.13 -22.90 -1.53
C GLY A 591 34.20 -21.38 -1.67
N ILE A 592 33.12 -20.70 -2.09
CA ILE A 592 33.13 -19.25 -2.27
C ILE A 592 33.24 -18.52 -0.93
N GLN A 593 32.56 -19.04 0.09
CA GLN A 593 32.53 -18.48 1.43
C GLN A 593 32.22 -19.57 2.44
N VAL A 594 33.22 -19.97 3.22
CA VAL A 594 33.06 -20.99 4.26
C VAL A 594 32.09 -20.49 5.34
N TYR A 595 31.30 -21.40 5.92
CA TYR A 595 30.22 -21.14 6.91
C TYR A 595 29.02 -20.36 6.42
N THR A 596 29.00 -19.97 5.15
CA THR A 596 27.86 -19.29 4.58
C THR A 596 27.12 -20.27 3.66
N PRO A 597 25.79 -20.40 3.76
CA PRO A 597 25.06 -21.33 2.91
C PRO A 597 25.11 -20.88 1.44
N SER A 598 25.28 -21.84 0.54
CA SER A 598 25.18 -21.67 -0.92
C SER A 598 23.73 -21.51 -1.43
N THR A 599 22.75 -21.34 -0.53
CA THR A 599 21.32 -21.34 -0.85
C THR A 599 20.54 -20.33 -0.03
N ASN A 600 19.50 -19.76 -0.64
CA ASN A 600 18.56 -18.84 0.00
C ASN A 600 17.31 -19.53 0.58
N ASN A 601 17.32 -20.87 0.70
CA ASN A 601 16.15 -21.66 1.13
C ASN A 601 15.57 -21.23 2.49
N ALA A 602 16.42 -20.80 3.43
CA ALA A 602 15.98 -20.38 4.76
C ALA A 602 15.15 -19.08 4.71
N LEU A 603 15.53 -18.14 3.83
CA LEU A 603 14.75 -16.94 3.54
C LEU A 603 13.46 -17.27 2.76
N GLU A 604 13.53 -18.15 1.75
CA GLU A 604 12.34 -18.62 1.03
C GLU A 604 11.30 -19.27 1.97
N ALA A 605 11.77 -20.03 2.97
CA ALA A 605 10.93 -20.61 4.01
C ALA A 605 10.29 -19.53 4.89
N THR A 606 11.05 -18.51 5.27
CA THR A 606 10.53 -17.35 6.03
C THR A 606 9.48 -16.57 5.24
N ASN A 607 9.71 -16.41 3.93
CA ASN A 607 8.75 -15.84 2.99
C ASN A 607 7.43 -16.62 2.94
N ARG A 608 7.50 -17.94 3.09
CA ARG A 608 6.32 -18.80 3.21
C ARG A 608 5.63 -18.60 4.56
N THR A 609 6.36 -18.56 5.67
CA THR A 609 5.82 -18.29 7.02
C THR A 609 5.09 -16.96 7.09
N ILE A 610 5.60 -15.88 6.48
CA ILE A 610 4.86 -14.60 6.43
C ILE A 610 3.52 -14.74 5.69
N LYS A 611 3.52 -15.51 4.60
CA LYS A 611 2.30 -15.76 3.83
C LYS A 611 1.33 -16.62 4.62
N ASP A 612 1.80 -17.69 5.24
CA ASP A 612 0.95 -18.67 5.93
C ASP A 612 0.45 -18.16 7.29
N ASP A 613 1.34 -17.58 8.09
CA ASP A 613 1.06 -17.24 9.49
C ASP A 613 0.87 -15.74 9.72
N GLY A 614 1.61 -14.90 8.99
CA GLY A 614 1.51 -13.45 9.11
C GLY A 614 0.27 -12.86 8.43
N THR A 615 -0.04 -13.34 7.22
CA THR A 615 -1.15 -12.81 6.39
C THR A 615 -2.23 -13.84 6.10
N PHE A 616 -2.08 -15.11 6.51
CA PHE A 616 -3.02 -16.20 6.21
C PHE A 616 -3.36 -16.32 4.70
N ARG A 617 -2.38 -16.00 3.86
CA ARG A 617 -2.43 -15.87 2.40
C ARG A 617 -3.49 -14.89 1.90
N GLU A 618 -3.99 -14.00 2.75
CA GLU A 618 -4.82 -12.89 2.35
C GLU A 618 -3.94 -11.70 1.93
N ARG A 619 -4.38 -11.00 0.88
CA ARG A 619 -3.82 -9.69 0.58
C ARG A 619 -4.48 -8.66 1.50
N HIS A 620 -3.72 -7.69 1.98
CA HIS A 620 -4.21 -6.58 2.78
C HIS A 620 -4.00 -5.24 2.06
N VAL A 621 -4.88 -4.26 2.30
CA VAL A 621 -4.57 -2.88 1.85
C VAL A 621 -3.37 -2.35 2.65
N LEU A 622 -2.56 -1.50 2.04
CA LEU A 622 -1.31 -0.99 2.62
C LEU A 622 -1.45 -0.57 4.09
N SER A 623 -2.43 0.28 4.43
CA SER A 623 -2.69 0.74 5.80
C SER A 623 -2.79 -0.39 6.83
N ARG A 624 -3.50 -1.46 6.48
CA ARG A 624 -3.64 -2.64 7.35
C ARG A 624 -2.37 -3.48 7.38
N PHE A 625 -1.69 -3.54 6.26
CA PHE A 625 -0.46 -4.31 6.14
C PHE A 625 0.65 -3.72 7.02
N LEU A 626 0.72 -2.39 7.21
CA LEU A 626 1.69 -1.76 8.11
C LEU A 626 1.56 -2.27 9.56
N THR A 627 0.32 -2.40 10.06
CA THR A 627 0.06 -3.01 11.37
C THR A 627 0.44 -4.49 11.39
N ILE A 628 0.17 -5.24 10.31
CA ILE A 628 0.55 -6.66 10.22
C ILE A 628 2.07 -6.82 10.17
N ALA A 629 2.78 -5.99 9.40
CA ALA A 629 4.23 -5.97 9.30
C ALA A 629 4.87 -5.68 10.65
N SER A 630 4.35 -4.71 11.40
CA SER A 630 4.80 -4.42 12.77
C SER A 630 4.62 -5.63 13.70
N ASN A 631 3.49 -6.33 13.60
CA ASN A 631 3.26 -7.56 14.37
C ASN A 631 4.19 -8.71 13.96
N ILE A 632 4.49 -8.86 12.66
CA ILE A 632 5.45 -9.86 12.17
C ILE A 632 6.83 -9.59 12.77
N VAL A 633 7.29 -8.33 12.71
CA VAL A 633 8.57 -7.90 13.28
C VAL A 633 8.60 -8.11 14.80
N ASN A 634 7.54 -7.76 15.53
CA ASN A 634 7.43 -8.05 16.97
C ASN A 634 7.58 -9.55 17.25
N ASN A 635 6.84 -10.38 16.51
CA ASN A 635 6.87 -11.83 16.73
C ASN A 635 8.27 -12.41 16.46
N TRP A 636 8.93 -11.97 15.38
CA TRP A 636 10.31 -12.36 15.11
C TRP A 636 11.23 -11.94 16.24
N SER A 637 11.06 -10.74 16.77
CA SER A 637 11.85 -10.25 17.90
C SER A 637 11.64 -11.11 19.15
N ILE A 638 10.39 -11.40 19.52
CA ILE A 638 10.04 -12.22 20.69
C ILE A 638 10.61 -13.64 20.55
N GLU A 639 10.56 -14.23 19.35
CA GLU A 639 11.18 -15.53 19.11
C GLU A 639 12.69 -15.53 19.37
N ARG A 640 13.36 -14.37 19.30
CA ARG A 640 14.82 -14.21 19.55
C ARG A 640 15.11 -13.65 20.95
N ASP A 641 14.10 -13.60 21.80
CA ASP A 641 14.25 -13.32 23.22
C ASP A 641 14.61 -14.61 23.97
N ILE A 642 15.67 -14.54 24.79
CA ILE A 642 16.14 -15.70 25.59
C ILE A 642 15.11 -16.13 26.64
N THR A 643 14.15 -15.28 26.94
CA THR A 643 13.05 -15.59 27.85
C THR A 643 11.90 -16.33 27.16
N SER A 644 11.97 -16.49 25.83
CA SER A 644 10.96 -17.21 25.04
C SER A 644 11.09 -18.73 25.22
N ILE A 645 9.96 -19.40 25.42
CA ILE A 645 9.90 -20.86 25.55
C ILE A 645 10.39 -21.56 24.26
N ASN A 646 10.10 -20.96 23.10
CA ASN A 646 10.48 -21.49 21.79
C ASN A 646 11.51 -20.55 21.14
N GLU A 647 12.55 -20.20 21.90
CA GLU A 647 13.60 -19.30 21.45
C GLU A 647 14.31 -19.80 20.19
N LYS A 648 14.66 -18.84 19.33
CA LYS A 648 15.47 -18.99 18.13
C LYS A 648 16.74 -18.18 18.34
N ILE A 649 17.59 -18.64 19.27
CA ILE A 649 18.89 -18.02 19.54
C ILE A 649 19.75 -18.07 18.27
N PHE A 650 20.50 -17.00 18.02
CA PHE A 650 21.49 -16.96 16.97
C PHE A 650 22.66 -17.91 17.30
N ALA A 651 22.78 -19.00 16.56
CA ALA A 651 23.83 -19.99 16.80
C ALA A 651 25.20 -19.48 16.31
N THR A 652 26.13 -19.23 17.23
CA THR A 652 27.53 -18.85 16.91
C THR A 652 28.43 -20.06 16.64
N GLU A 653 27.94 -21.27 16.92
CA GLU A 653 28.58 -22.54 16.62
C GLU A 653 27.53 -23.53 16.10
N PRO A 654 27.87 -24.40 15.14
CA PRO A 654 26.95 -25.39 14.63
C PRO A 654 26.70 -26.46 15.69
N THR A 655 25.43 -26.81 15.83
CA THR A 655 24.95 -27.87 16.70
C THR A 655 25.12 -29.20 16.00
N ILE A 656 26.00 -30.05 16.55
CA ILE A 656 26.25 -31.39 16.00
C ILE A 656 25.22 -32.36 16.60
N SER A 657 24.36 -32.91 15.76
CA SER A 657 23.36 -33.88 16.20
C SER A 657 23.99 -35.22 16.58
N LEU A 658 23.34 -35.99 17.46
CA LEU A 658 23.75 -37.36 17.80
C LEU A 658 23.79 -38.26 16.56
N GLU A 659 22.87 -38.06 15.63
CA GLU A 659 22.85 -38.76 14.35
C GLU A 659 24.13 -38.47 13.54
N LEU A 660 24.52 -37.19 13.43
CA LEU A 660 25.73 -36.80 12.72
C LEU A 660 26.99 -37.35 13.42
N TRP A 661 27.03 -37.34 14.75
CA TRP A 661 28.07 -38.00 15.53
C TRP A 661 28.14 -39.50 15.24
N THR A 662 26.99 -40.18 15.20
CA THR A 662 26.89 -41.62 14.92
C THR A 662 27.37 -41.93 13.51
N LEU A 663 26.93 -41.17 12.51
CA LEU A 663 27.38 -41.30 11.12
C LEU A 663 28.89 -41.07 11.00
N SER A 664 29.40 -40.03 11.66
CA SER A 664 30.83 -39.71 11.66
C SER A 664 31.65 -40.81 12.34
N TYR A 665 31.15 -41.41 13.41
CA TYR A 665 31.79 -42.53 14.10
C TYR A 665 31.78 -43.83 13.27
N GLN A 666 30.65 -44.16 12.66
CA GLN A 666 30.54 -45.29 11.73
C GLN A 666 31.48 -45.11 10.54
N TRP A 667 31.54 -43.89 10.01
CA TRP A 667 32.47 -43.52 8.95
C TRP A 667 33.93 -43.65 9.41
N ALA A 668 34.30 -43.13 10.58
CA ALA A 668 35.66 -43.22 11.10
C ALA A 668 36.12 -44.68 11.34
N LYS A 669 35.18 -45.61 11.49
CA LYS A 669 35.43 -47.06 11.56
C LYS A 669 35.49 -47.76 10.20
N SER A 670 35.08 -47.11 9.12
CA SER A 670 35.13 -47.70 7.78
C SER A 670 36.59 -47.89 7.33
N THR A 671 36.85 -48.93 6.54
CA THR A 671 38.18 -49.24 5.97
C THR A 671 38.46 -48.45 4.69
N THR A 672 37.83 -47.29 4.51
CA THR A 672 37.95 -46.50 3.29
C THR A 672 39.30 -45.80 3.26
N ASP A 673 40.04 -45.92 2.15
CA ASP A 673 41.33 -45.23 2.01
C ASP A 673 41.11 -43.73 1.85
N ILE A 674 41.77 -42.93 2.69
CA ILE A 674 41.64 -41.47 2.70
C ILE A 674 43.01 -40.87 2.39
N ILE A 675 43.05 -39.95 1.42
CA ILE A 675 44.24 -39.11 1.21
C ILE A 675 44.01 -37.81 1.97
N CYS A 676 44.85 -37.54 2.96
CA CYS A 676 44.85 -36.27 3.68
C CYS A 676 45.96 -35.39 3.11
N ILE A 677 45.59 -34.26 2.52
CA ILE A 677 46.52 -33.21 2.11
C ILE A 677 46.46 -32.09 3.16
N PRO A 678 47.53 -31.90 3.96
CA PRO A 678 47.62 -30.76 4.86
C PRO A 678 47.85 -29.46 4.06
N ASN A 679 47.10 -28.42 4.39
CA ASN A 679 47.28 -27.04 3.92
C ASN A 679 47.72 -26.17 5.12
N ASP A 680 48.22 -24.96 4.88
CA ASP A 680 48.76 -24.06 5.91
C ASP A 680 47.81 -23.80 7.10
N CYS A 681 46.49 -23.89 6.88
CA CYS A 681 45.47 -23.59 7.89
C CYS A 681 44.35 -24.66 8.00
N SER A 682 44.42 -25.75 7.23
CA SER A 682 43.34 -26.75 7.14
C SER A 682 43.86 -28.11 6.67
N LYS A 683 43.02 -29.15 6.75
CA LYS A 683 43.30 -30.47 6.16
C LYS A 683 42.23 -30.79 5.14
N THR A 684 42.62 -31.09 3.92
CA THR A 684 41.72 -31.57 2.87
C THR A 684 41.77 -33.09 2.83
N TYR A 685 40.61 -33.72 3.00
CA TYR A 685 40.49 -35.17 2.92
C TYR A 685 39.84 -35.53 1.59
N TYR A 686 40.55 -36.28 0.75
CA TYR A 686 40.00 -36.91 -0.44
C TYR A 686 39.49 -38.28 -0.04
N MET A 687 38.31 -38.62 -0.55
CA MET A 687 37.63 -39.87 -0.26
C MET A 687 37.24 -40.54 -1.58
N PRO A 688 37.22 -41.88 -1.64
CA PRO A 688 36.67 -42.61 -2.77
C PRO A 688 35.18 -42.29 -2.91
N ALA A 689 34.67 -42.34 -4.15
CA ALA A 689 33.23 -42.27 -4.40
C ALA A 689 32.49 -43.40 -3.65
N ARG A 690 31.18 -43.25 -3.41
CA ARG A 690 30.35 -44.10 -2.53
C ARG A 690 30.55 -45.61 -2.69
N ASP A 691 30.90 -46.07 -3.89
CA ASP A 691 31.00 -47.49 -4.25
C ASP A 691 32.45 -48.00 -4.30
N LEU A 692 33.43 -47.17 -3.96
CA LEU A 692 34.85 -47.49 -4.00
C LEU A 692 35.44 -47.53 -2.59
N GLN A 693 36.35 -48.46 -2.34
CA GLN A 693 37.09 -48.54 -1.08
C GLN A 693 38.43 -47.81 -1.13
N SER A 694 38.95 -47.55 -2.32
CA SER A 694 40.24 -46.90 -2.54
C SER A 694 40.16 -45.78 -3.59
N ILE A 695 41.04 -44.80 -3.45
CA ILE A 695 41.23 -43.73 -4.44
C ILE A 695 42.25 -44.26 -5.43
N SER A 696 41.84 -44.48 -6.69
CA SER A 696 42.81 -44.75 -7.75
C SER A 696 43.76 -43.56 -7.84
N GLN A 697 45.06 -43.78 -7.66
CA GLN A 697 46.07 -42.75 -7.94
C GLN A 697 45.87 -42.29 -9.38
N ALA A 698 45.35 -41.08 -9.56
CA ALA A 698 45.39 -40.42 -10.85
C ALA A 698 46.86 -40.07 -11.11
N THR A 699 47.50 -40.85 -12.00
CA THR A 699 48.76 -40.49 -12.64
C THR A 699 48.61 -39.25 -13.49
#